data_AF-A0A6I0J748-F1
#
_entry.id   AF-A0A6I0J748-F1
#
_cell.length_a   1.000
_cell.length_b   1.000
_cell.length_c   1.000
_cell.angle_alpha   90.00
_cell.angle_beta   90.00
_cell.angle_gamma   90.00
#
_symmetry.space_group_name_H-M   'P 1'
#
loop_
_entity.id
_entity.type
_entity.pdbx_description
1 polymer ?
#
loop_
_entity_poly.entity_id
_entity_poly.type
_entity_poly.pdbx_seq_one_letter_code
_entity_poly.pdbx_strand_id
1 'polypeptide(L)'
;ALMVGTAGTFTSCKDYDDDIENLDKKTSDLNTQLTTLQSALDAAKSDIAAAKSAADAAKEAAATAKAEAIQAAVDKVNEMLKDAPSQEALDALKTQISAIETNLATISGTVDANAAAIAQLKIQMVAVEKYKELIDANAEEIDKINVAITAINKAMEDVATTADVKAIDDKVTAIAAQISSINDGLVTLLTKELRSLVFYPELYVGGIEATEYEAMRYTYKKTSTTTEIEFYDEHSPAVKCVITEPVANWNYVDDKKDVFAPIDTVKYHMNPSSALIDKLADLSFVSRETEYITRANDSKLKFKVENMEQKKDGFISVGYSLDKTVIYDKKYDNAEKGEASIFALSANVKKADKDTTITSDYAMAYISEVTPMAIAYKSNDLVDGRVNTAVECSTANNPDELWTSVKDAITHAPTLQVAYDESIDLKKVLATHYDWNTETKNKGTHKIWPYGAEAKFGLKYDFALIQYKTGNNVTSDSKYVQQDITSGVITPSIVNEKGETLNQQGISSVGKRPLIRVRVLDNQDRVVLVGYIKLQIIKEAGYKITDEFPKDAKFGCDGVKLDLTWAEISYQLLENTATQSKDEFDALYKFTQNNSVGTQFELTSSNEWKAITDAKKIYGEVEEVADPHGTTNTILRWTLSISDMQRIYQESDSHSKTIYVRYESKQGETANAPIYMPLKATVLKPVGAVKTKIAEYWYENGTTTRLNVAYPKDDGNTLQYVVELDQVWEVVGDANKPQFGPTAGFASYTDAIFAKQAANSAAGGYKYFFAATNDEYELPATGTLAKPGYFLYVDNTKATDIFAKQYDASYDNTLEYALKSDQGVYTNTKLYAGKTRAAKVEIAEINQATGKITYKQNSTSEFLLNYYGHSNAQLVAQIGVVPYTPCAIAMATQNSVYPAKFLRPIDANPVEDGEFTDAEANGSKLNIADLFHFSDWRDKKFVDFDADPVDYSNAWLFAYYNVKQVKVLIDKITTDMNGHDINNKLLSQVSTKVKFSQLNPSGADVTGTGVTVSFAAYNKQSAGTKATYDAIKAAMGQIKYENNGNNVGTFKVRIPVEFTYDWGVIQKVWVDCVVKNTIGNN
;
A
#
# COMPACT_ATOMS: atom_id res chain seq x y z
N ALA A 1 21.72 9.54 71.21
CA ALA A 1 21.14 9.30 72.54
C ALA A 1 20.37 7.99 72.51
N LEU A 2 20.45 7.14 73.57
CA LEU A 2 19.67 5.88 73.83
C LEU A 2 19.93 4.67 72.86
N MET A 3 19.91 3.33 73.17
CA MET A 3 19.59 2.42 74.34
C MET A 3 20.54 1.14 74.50
N VAL A 4 20.32 0.11 75.40
CA VAL A 4 21.35 -0.79 76.13
C VAL A 4 20.95 -2.30 76.59
N GLY A 5 21.87 -3.21 77.13
CA GLY A 5 21.69 -4.69 77.62
C GLY A 5 22.70 -5.39 78.70
N THR A 6 22.69 -6.76 78.98
CA THR A 6 23.41 -7.61 80.10
C THR A 6 23.79 -9.13 79.73
N ALA A 7 24.28 -10.24 80.45
CA ALA A 7 24.70 -10.86 81.80
C ALA A 7 25.64 -12.19 81.63
N GLY A 8 26.09 -13.23 82.45
CA GLY A 8 26.03 -13.89 83.84
C GLY A 8 26.95 -15.23 84.05
N THR A 9 27.04 -16.01 85.21
CA THR A 9 28.09 -17.12 85.56
C THR A 9 27.80 -18.30 86.65
N PHE A 10 28.60 -19.44 86.83
CA PHE A 10 28.49 -20.57 87.90
C PHE A 10 29.72 -21.59 88.25
N THR A 11 29.57 -22.75 89.01
CA THR A 11 30.60 -23.71 89.72
C THR A 11 30.11 -25.23 89.98
N SER A 12 30.64 -26.35 90.63
CA SER A 12 31.81 -26.90 91.49
C SER A 12 31.86 -28.52 91.69
N CYS A 13 32.80 -29.22 92.45
CA CYS A 13 33.15 -30.74 92.45
C CYS A 13 33.82 -31.54 93.71
N LYS A 14 33.72 -32.93 93.89
CA LYS A 14 34.72 -33.96 94.49
C LYS A 14 34.54 -35.50 94.14
N ASP A 15 33.36 -36.14 94.21
CA ASP A 15 33.18 -37.63 94.37
C ASP A 15 33.55 -38.52 93.14
N TYR A 16 34.77 -38.39 92.62
CA TYR A 16 35.25 -39.02 91.37
C TYR A 16 36.20 -40.22 91.59
N ASP A 17 36.59 -40.50 92.83
CA ASP A 17 37.78 -41.32 93.14
C ASP A 17 37.64 -42.80 92.71
N ASP A 18 36.45 -43.41 92.77
CA ASP A 18 36.24 -44.83 92.40
C ASP A 18 36.11 -45.05 90.88
N ASP A 19 35.50 -44.12 90.14
CA ASP A 19 35.46 -44.17 88.67
C ASP A 19 36.88 -44.03 88.06
N ILE A 20 37.76 -43.31 88.76
CA ILE A 20 39.17 -43.13 88.37
C ILE A 20 39.94 -44.45 88.34
N GLU A 21 39.78 -45.36 89.32
CA GLU A 21 40.55 -46.63 89.34
C GLU A 21 40.20 -47.54 88.13
N ASN A 22 38.94 -47.51 87.70
CA ASN A 22 38.48 -48.27 86.52
C ASN A 22 38.89 -47.59 85.19
N LEU A 23 38.97 -46.25 85.18
CA LEU A 23 39.53 -45.47 84.07
C LEU A 23 41.04 -45.69 83.90
N ASP A 24 41.81 -45.73 84.99
CA ASP A 24 43.26 -46.00 84.97
C ASP A 24 43.56 -47.35 84.31
N LYS A 25 42.77 -48.39 84.61
CA LYS A 25 42.96 -49.71 84.02
C LYS A 25 42.76 -49.72 82.50
N LYS A 26 41.73 -49.04 81.99
CA LYS A 26 41.55 -48.83 80.53
C LYS A 26 42.66 -47.98 79.92
N THR A 27 43.14 -46.97 80.65
CA THR A 27 44.21 -46.07 80.22
C THR A 27 45.53 -46.82 80.07
N SER A 28 45.81 -47.80 80.93
CA SER A 28 46.99 -48.68 80.85
C SER A 28 47.01 -49.56 79.58
N ASP A 29 45.88 -50.20 79.24
CA ASP A 29 45.76 -51.02 78.03
C ASP A 29 45.87 -50.16 76.75
N LEU A 30 45.23 -48.97 76.73
CA LEU A 30 45.38 -48.02 75.62
C LEU A 30 46.84 -47.53 75.49
N ASN A 31 47.52 -47.20 76.59
CA ASN A 31 48.94 -46.80 76.57
C ASN A 31 49.84 -47.91 75.99
N THR A 32 49.53 -49.17 76.24
CA THR A 32 50.30 -50.31 75.71
C THR A 32 50.15 -50.44 74.19
N GLN A 33 48.92 -50.28 73.67
CA GLN A 33 48.68 -50.27 72.22
C GLN A 33 49.27 -49.01 71.55
N LEU A 34 49.12 -47.84 72.17
CA LEU A 34 49.68 -46.57 71.72
C LEU A 34 51.21 -46.63 71.63
N THR A 35 51.89 -47.17 72.64
CA THR A 35 53.35 -47.34 72.67
C THR A 35 53.84 -48.26 71.54
N THR A 36 53.08 -49.31 71.23
CA THR A 36 53.40 -50.25 70.14
C THR A 36 53.28 -49.57 68.77
N LEU A 37 52.19 -48.84 68.53
CA LEU A 37 51.97 -48.05 67.31
C LEU A 37 53.01 -46.92 67.16
N GLN A 38 53.32 -46.22 68.25
CA GLN A 38 54.33 -45.17 68.29
C GLN A 38 55.72 -45.71 67.94
N SER A 39 56.10 -46.88 68.48
CA SER A 39 57.40 -47.51 68.21
C SER A 39 57.55 -47.89 66.73
N ALA A 40 56.51 -48.46 66.12
CA ALA A 40 56.52 -48.79 64.69
C ALA A 40 56.54 -47.52 63.80
N LEU A 41 55.81 -46.48 64.22
CA LEU A 41 55.76 -45.19 63.53
C LEU A 41 57.10 -44.45 63.60
N ASP A 42 57.79 -44.48 64.74
CA ASP A 42 59.07 -43.78 64.92
C ASP A 42 60.25 -44.51 64.27
N ALA A 43 60.22 -45.85 64.20
CA ALA A 43 61.13 -46.62 63.35
C ALA A 43 60.98 -46.21 61.87
N ALA A 44 59.74 -46.19 61.35
CA ALA A 44 59.46 -45.77 59.97
C ALA A 44 59.89 -44.31 59.70
N LYS A 45 59.68 -43.39 60.65
CA LYS A 45 60.20 -42.00 60.54
C LYS A 45 61.72 -41.95 60.53
N SER A 46 62.39 -42.76 61.36
CA SER A 46 63.86 -42.80 61.46
C SER A 46 64.49 -43.22 60.14
N ASP A 47 64.03 -44.31 59.55
CA ASP A 47 64.56 -44.83 58.29
C ASP A 47 64.31 -43.85 57.12
N ILE A 48 63.13 -43.23 57.07
CA ILE A 48 62.80 -42.19 56.08
C ILE A 48 63.67 -40.93 56.26
N ALA A 49 63.94 -40.50 57.50
CA ALA A 49 64.77 -39.33 57.80
C ALA A 49 66.26 -39.57 57.50
N ALA A 50 66.78 -40.77 57.77
CA ALA A 50 68.14 -41.17 57.45
C ALA A 50 68.36 -41.26 55.93
N ALA A 51 67.44 -41.92 55.22
CA ALA A 51 67.49 -42.02 53.76
C ALA A 51 67.41 -40.64 53.08
N LYS A 52 66.58 -39.73 53.60
CA LYS A 52 66.44 -38.38 53.06
C LYS A 52 67.68 -37.52 53.29
N SER A 53 68.20 -37.44 54.52
CA SER A 53 69.36 -36.59 54.84
C SER A 53 70.63 -37.01 54.09
N ALA A 54 70.83 -38.32 53.85
CA ALA A 54 71.95 -38.82 53.06
C ALA A 54 71.80 -38.48 51.55
N ALA A 55 70.58 -38.51 51.03
CA ALA A 55 70.30 -38.18 49.63
C ALA A 55 70.45 -36.68 49.34
N ASP A 56 69.94 -35.81 50.20
CA ASP A 56 69.97 -34.35 49.99
C ASP A 56 71.42 -33.81 50.03
N ALA A 57 72.26 -34.25 50.99
CA ALA A 57 73.66 -33.85 51.09
C ALA A 57 74.53 -34.28 49.89
N ALA A 58 74.29 -35.47 49.33
CA ALA A 58 74.99 -35.95 48.14
C ALA A 58 74.60 -35.16 46.87
N LYS A 59 73.36 -34.66 46.82
CA LYS A 59 72.77 -33.96 45.68
C LYS A 59 73.27 -32.52 45.56
N GLU A 60 73.45 -31.85 46.69
CA GLU A 60 73.94 -30.46 46.74
C GLU A 60 75.44 -30.38 46.39
N ALA A 61 76.26 -31.28 46.92
CA ALA A 61 77.69 -31.38 46.56
C ALA A 61 77.92 -31.66 45.07
N ALA A 62 77.11 -32.54 44.46
CA ALA A 62 77.20 -32.89 43.04
C ALA A 62 76.71 -31.76 42.11
N ALA A 63 75.84 -30.86 42.58
CA ALA A 63 75.39 -29.70 41.82
C ALA A 63 76.48 -28.63 41.73
N THR A 64 77.10 -28.27 42.87
CA THR A 64 78.13 -27.22 42.95
C THR A 64 79.37 -27.57 42.12
N ALA A 65 79.93 -28.78 42.31
CA ALA A 65 81.12 -29.22 41.57
C ALA A 65 80.90 -29.31 40.05
N LYS A 66 79.65 -29.45 39.60
CA LYS A 66 79.30 -29.48 38.16
C LYS A 66 79.12 -28.08 37.58
N ALA A 67 78.69 -27.10 38.37
CA ALA A 67 78.59 -25.70 37.93
C ALA A 67 79.97 -25.07 37.72
N GLU A 68 80.90 -25.25 38.67
CA GLU A 68 82.26 -24.69 38.60
C GLU A 68 83.05 -25.28 37.41
N ALA A 69 82.92 -26.58 37.16
CA ALA A 69 83.54 -27.25 36.01
C ALA A 69 82.99 -26.77 34.66
N ILE A 70 81.71 -26.38 34.59
CA ILE A 70 81.11 -25.82 33.37
C ILE A 70 81.62 -24.39 33.12
N GLN A 71 81.71 -23.55 34.15
CA GLN A 71 82.25 -22.19 33.99
C GLN A 71 83.72 -22.23 33.54
N ALA A 72 84.55 -23.05 34.17
CA ALA A 72 85.96 -23.23 33.78
C ALA A 72 86.13 -23.78 32.35
N ALA A 73 85.15 -24.53 31.82
CA ALA A 73 85.14 -24.97 30.42
C ALA A 73 84.70 -23.84 29.48
N VAL A 74 83.68 -23.06 29.84
CA VAL A 74 83.20 -21.89 29.08
C VAL A 74 84.29 -20.83 28.93
N ASP A 75 84.98 -20.48 30.02
CA ASP A 75 86.05 -19.47 30.00
C ASP A 75 87.21 -19.91 29.10
N LYS A 76 87.53 -21.21 29.09
CA LYS A 76 88.59 -21.78 28.24
C LYS A 76 88.19 -21.89 26.76
N VAL A 77 86.91 -22.14 26.47
CA VAL A 77 86.37 -22.05 25.09
C VAL A 77 86.40 -20.61 24.59
N ASN A 78 86.05 -19.63 25.43
CA ASN A 78 86.13 -18.20 25.12
C ASN A 78 87.57 -17.71 24.89
N GLU A 79 88.56 -18.33 25.54
CA GLU A 79 89.98 -18.04 25.29
C GLU A 79 90.48 -18.68 23.99
N MET A 80 90.09 -19.92 23.69
CA MET A 80 90.50 -20.65 22.48
C MET A 80 89.80 -20.16 21.19
N LEU A 81 88.71 -19.40 21.28
CA LEU A 81 87.99 -18.84 20.12
C LEU A 81 88.69 -17.64 19.45
N LYS A 82 89.84 -17.16 19.96
CA LYS A 82 90.45 -15.90 19.50
C LYS A 82 91.25 -15.94 18.18
N ASP A 83 91.85 -17.08 17.80
CA ASP A 83 92.88 -17.12 16.74
C ASP A 83 92.63 -18.16 15.60
N ALA A 84 91.38 -18.63 15.44
CA ALA A 84 90.87 -19.29 14.23
C ALA A 84 91.55 -20.67 13.84
N PRO A 85 91.51 -21.17 12.58
CA PRO A 85 90.53 -22.23 12.25
C PRO A 85 91.06 -23.50 11.53
N SER A 86 90.50 -24.68 11.81
CA SER A 86 90.56 -25.85 10.91
C SER A 86 89.41 -26.87 11.12
N GLN A 87 89.11 -27.65 10.07
CA GLN A 87 88.01 -28.63 10.05
C GLN A 87 88.29 -29.90 10.88
N GLU A 88 89.54 -30.30 11.04
CA GLU A 88 89.90 -31.54 11.77
C GLU A 88 89.52 -31.46 13.26
N ALA A 89 89.51 -30.25 13.85
CA ALA A 89 88.99 -30.01 15.19
C ALA A 89 87.46 -30.25 15.29
N LEU A 90 86.72 -29.98 14.21
CA LEU A 90 85.26 -30.16 14.14
C LEU A 90 84.86 -31.64 14.10
N ASP A 91 85.63 -32.46 13.39
CA ASP A 91 85.34 -33.90 13.25
C ASP A 91 85.86 -34.72 14.44
N ALA A 92 86.94 -34.27 15.11
CA ALA A 92 87.33 -34.77 16.43
C ALA A 92 86.23 -34.53 17.48
N LEU A 93 85.56 -33.37 17.44
CA LEU A 93 84.43 -33.04 18.33
C LEU A 93 83.22 -33.96 18.11
N LYS A 94 82.84 -34.24 16.85
CA LYS A 94 81.78 -35.22 16.52
C LYS A 94 82.09 -36.61 17.08
N THR A 95 83.33 -37.06 16.95
CA THR A 95 83.76 -38.39 17.44
C THR A 95 83.57 -38.53 18.96
N GLN A 96 83.76 -37.45 19.72
CA GLN A 96 83.53 -37.45 21.17
C GLN A 96 82.04 -37.37 21.54
N ILE A 97 81.21 -36.67 20.76
CA ILE A 97 79.75 -36.62 20.97
C ILE A 97 79.14 -38.02 20.86
N SER A 98 79.45 -38.77 19.80
CA SER A 98 78.90 -40.13 19.65
C SER A 98 79.41 -41.14 20.70
N ALA A 99 80.59 -40.89 21.30
CA ALA A 99 81.05 -41.65 22.46
C ALA A 99 80.22 -41.33 23.73
N ILE A 100 79.75 -40.09 23.90
CA ILE A 100 78.86 -39.70 25.00
C ILE A 100 77.46 -40.30 24.81
N GLU A 101 76.91 -40.25 23.59
CA GLU A 101 75.62 -40.89 23.24
C GLU A 101 75.65 -42.41 23.51
N THR A 102 76.74 -43.08 23.12
CA THR A 102 76.96 -44.51 23.37
C THR A 102 76.95 -44.84 24.87
N ASN A 103 77.53 -43.98 25.71
CA ASN A 103 77.55 -44.16 27.16
C ASN A 103 76.21 -43.81 27.85
N LEU A 104 75.37 -42.97 27.24
CA LEU A 104 74.00 -42.72 27.73
C LEU A 104 73.08 -43.93 27.55
N ALA A 105 73.32 -44.76 26.53
CA ALA A 105 72.45 -45.89 26.18
C ALA A 105 72.47 -47.05 27.20
N THR A 106 73.41 -47.08 28.14
CA THR A 106 73.72 -48.25 28.97
C THR A 106 73.19 -48.20 30.41
N ILE A 107 72.42 -47.17 30.79
CA ILE A 107 71.90 -46.99 32.16
C ILE A 107 70.37 -47.10 32.17
N SER A 108 69.85 -48.22 32.70
CA SER A 108 68.43 -48.58 32.58
C SER A 108 67.58 -48.23 33.82
N GLY A 109 66.50 -47.46 33.60
CA GLY A 109 65.25 -47.62 34.36
C GLY A 109 64.97 -46.66 35.53
N THR A 110 64.32 -45.53 35.23
CA THR A 110 63.01 -45.08 35.81
C THR A 110 62.68 -43.74 35.15
N VAL A 111 61.74 -43.73 34.19
CA VAL A 111 61.73 -42.71 33.13
C VAL A 111 60.66 -41.62 33.32
N ASP A 112 59.46 -41.95 33.79
CA ASP A 112 58.26 -41.21 33.33
C ASP A 112 58.04 -39.83 33.98
N ALA A 113 58.43 -39.62 35.24
CA ALA A 113 58.35 -38.29 35.86
C ALA A 113 59.33 -37.29 35.23
N ASN A 114 60.54 -37.75 34.90
CA ASN A 114 61.51 -36.96 34.15
C ASN A 114 61.12 -36.86 32.67
N ALA A 115 60.43 -37.85 32.10
CA ALA A 115 59.92 -37.77 30.73
C ALA A 115 58.90 -36.65 30.56
N ALA A 116 58.05 -36.36 31.55
CA ALA A 116 57.13 -35.22 31.50
C ALA A 116 57.87 -33.87 31.51
N ALA A 117 58.88 -33.71 32.39
CA ALA A 117 59.71 -32.50 32.44
C ALA A 117 60.57 -32.35 31.17
N ILE A 118 61.16 -33.43 30.67
CA ILE A 118 61.93 -33.48 29.42
C ILE A 118 61.00 -33.25 28.22
N ALA A 119 59.73 -33.66 28.25
CA ALA A 119 58.76 -33.37 27.20
C ALA A 119 58.39 -31.88 27.19
N GLN A 120 58.11 -31.25 28.33
CA GLN A 120 57.91 -29.80 28.40
C GLN A 120 59.17 -29.03 27.99
N LEU A 121 60.36 -29.42 28.44
CA LEU A 121 61.61 -28.80 28.03
C LEU A 121 61.92 -29.04 26.55
N LYS A 122 61.54 -30.18 25.95
CA LYS A 122 61.64 -30.41 24.50
C LYS A 122 60.62 -29.58 23.71
N ILE A 123 59.40 -29.40 24.20
CA ILE A 123 58.40 -28.53 23.58
C ILE A 123 58.86 -27.07 23.65
N GLN A 124 59.43 -26.64 24.78
CA GLN A 124 60.02 -25.32 24.94
C GLN A 124 61.31 -25.15 24.14
N MET A 125 62.16 -26.16 24.03
CA MET A 125 63.33 -26.16 23.13
C MET A 125 62.91 -26.06 21.67
N VAL A 126 61.98 -26.89 21.18
CA VAL A 126 61.49 -26.80 19.79
C VAL A 126 60.77 -25.47 19.52
N ALA A 127 60.12 -24.88 20.52
CA ALA A 127 59.60 -23.51 20.41
C ALA A 127 60.73 -22.48 20.34
N VAL A 128 61.77 -22.57 21.18
CA VAL A 128 62.94 -21.67 21.16
C VAL A 128 63.80 -21.86 19.91
N GLU A 129 63.92 -23.08 19.38
CA GLU A 129 64.57 -23.40 18.11
C GLU A 129 63.78 -22.79 16.95
N LYS A 130 62.45 -22.90 16.94
CA LYS A 130 61.62 -22.21 15.92
C LYS A 130 61.60 -20.69 16.07
N TYR A 131 61.63 -20.16 17.28
CA TYR A 131 61.83 -18.72 17.49
C TYR A 131 63.23 -18.29 17.04
N LYS A 132 64.26 -19.14 17.21
CA LYS A 132 65.60 -18.89 16.68
C LYS A 132 65.64 -19.01 15.16
N GLU A 133 64.99 -19.97 14.53
CA GLU A 133 64.82 -20.01 13.07
C GLU A 133 64.10 -18.76 12.56
N LEU A 134 63.10 -18.24 13.28
CA LEU A 134 62.40 -17.00 12.94
C LEU A 134 63.25 -15.73 13.20
N ILE A 135 64.20 -15.76 14.13
CA ILE A 135 65.17 -14.67 14.33
C ILE A 135 66.24 -14.73 13.25
N ASP A 136 66.83 -15.91 13.01
CA ASP A 136 67.90 -16.13 12.03
C ASP A 136 67.41 -15.92 10.59
N ALA A 137 66.18 -16.34 10.25
CA ALA A 137 65.57 -16.09 8.93
C ALA A 137 65.09 -14.65 8.71
N ASN A 138 65.18 -13.78 9.72
CA ASN A 138 64.96 -12.34 9.63
C ASN A 138 66.21 -11.55 10.07
N ALA A 139 67.39 -12.20 10.18
CA ALA A 139 68.58 -11.62 10.78
C ALA A 139 69.05 -10.34 10.08
N GLU A 140 68.99 -10.25 8.75
CA GLU A 140 69.35 -9.02 8.04
C GLU A 140 68.44 -7.84 8.39
N GLU A 141 67.14 -8.04 8.56
CA GLU A 141 66.20 -6.97 8.92
C GLU A 141 66.35 -6.58 10.39
N ILE A 142 66.62 -7.56 11.26
CA ILE A 142 66.97 -7.30 12.66
C ILE A 142 68.28 -6.51 12.76
N ASP A 143 69.30 -6.82 11.94
CA ASP A 143 70.54 -6.03 11.87
C ASP A 143 70.32 -4.64 11.27
N LYS A 144 69.51 -4.48 10.22
CA LYS A 144 69.12 -3.14 9.70
C LYS A 144 68.42 -2.31 10.78
N ILE A 145 67.53 -2.91 11.57
CA ILE A 145 66.86 -2.27 12.70
C ILE A 145 67.85 -1.95 13.84
N ASN A 146 68.78 -2.85 14.17
CA ASN A 146 69.81 -2.62 15.19
C ASN A 146 70.82 -1.53 14.79
N VAL A 147 71.20 -1.47 13.51
CA VAL A 147 72.02 -0.40 12.92
C VAL A 147 71.28 0.93 12.95
N ALA A 148 69.98 0.94 12.62
CA ALA A 148 69.15 2.14 12.76
C ALA A 148 69.02 2.60 14.22
N ILE A 149 68.77 1.70 15.17
CA ILE A 149 68.74 2.01 16.62
C ILE A 149 70.10 2.56 17.09
N THR A 150 71.21 1.97 16.64
CA THR A 150 72.56 2.44 16.96
C THR A 150 72.83 3.83 16.39
N ALA A 151 72.37 4.11 15.17
CA ALA A 151 72.47 5.42 14.53
C ALA A 151 71.58 6.47 15.21
N ILE A 152 70.34 6.12 15.60
CA ILE A 152 69.43 6.99 16.38
C ILE A 152 70.04 7.33 17.73
N ASN A 153 70.55 6.35 18.48
CA ASN A 153 71.19 6.58 19.78
C ASN A 153 72.38 7.54 19.66
N LYS A 154 73.23 7.35 18.64
CA LYS A 154 74.36 8.25 18.38
C LYS A 154 73.93 9.65 17.94
N ALA A 155 72.90 9.74 17.09
CA ALA A 155 72.32 11.03 16.70
C ALA A 155 71.71 11.77 17.91
N MET A 156 71.16 11.06 18.90
CA MET A 156 70.66 11.65 20.15
C MET A 156 71.79 12.18 21.04
N GLU A 157 72.92 11.47 21.17
CA GLU A 157 74.13 12.01 21.85
C GLU A 157 74.67 13.26 21.14
N ASP A 158 74.74 13.21 19.81
CA ASP A 158 75.16 14.35 18.98
C ASP A 158 74.16 15.52 19.00
N VAL A 159 72.87 15.30 19.27
CA VAL A 159 71.87 16.37 19.48
C VAL A 159 72.02 16.98 20.88
N ALA A 160 72.22 16.17 21.92
CA ALA A 160 72.37 16.62 23.31
C ALA A 160 73.59 17.54 23.54
N THR A 161 74.51 17.61 22.59
CA THR A 161 75.72 18.43 22.60
C THR A 161 75.72 19.57 21.57
N THR A 162 74.69 19.70 20.73
CA THR A 162 74.60 20.72 19.66
C THR A 162 73.82 21.96 20.11
N ALA A 163 74.35 23.16 19.83
CA ALA A 163 73.73 24.44 20.19
C ALA A 163 73.06 25.20 19.01
N ASP A 164 73.15 24.69 17.78
CA ASP A 164 72.54 25.29 16.58
C ASP A 164 71.21 24.60 16.25
N VAL A 165 70.13 25.40 16.21
CA VAL A 165 68.76 24.92 15.96
C VAL A 165 68.61 24.28 14.57
N LYS A 166 69.29 24.78 13.53
CA LYS A 166 69.18 24.20 12.19
C LYS A 166 69.88 22.84 12.11
N ALA A 167 71.01 22.70 12.80
CA ALA A 167 71.71 21.42 12.91
C ALA A 167 70.95 20.38 13.76
N ILE A 168 70.02 20.80 14.61
CA ILE A 168 69.07 19.92 15.30
C ILE A 168 67.96 19.48 14.34
N ASP A 169 67.37 20.40 13.56
CA ASP A 169 66.30 20.11 12.58
C ASP A 169 66.75 19.10 11.49
N ASP A 170 67.97 19.29 10.95
CA ASP A 170 68.59 18.36 10.00
C ASP A 170 68.77 16.94 10.62
N LYS A 171 69.12 16.85 11.91
CA LYS A 171 69.28 15.57 12.64
C LYS A 171 67.94 14.92 13.01
N VAL A 172 66.93 15.69 13.40
CA VAL A 172 65.57 15.21 13.66
C VAL A 172 64.95 14.63 12.38
N THR A 173 65.19 15.28 11.23
CA THR A 173 64.78 14.78 9.91
C THR A 173 65.45 13.43 9.59
N ALA A 174 66.73 13.25 9.91
CA ALA A 174 67.42 11.97 9.72
C ALA A 174 66.87 10.85 10.63
N ILE A 175 66.54 11.17 11.89
CA ILE A 175 65.89 10.22 12.82
C ILE A 175 64.50 9.82 12.31
N ALA A 176 63.70 10.77 11.80
CA ALA A 176 62.39 10.48 11.23
C ALA A 176 62.46 9.55 10.01
N ALA A 177 63.46 9.72 9.13
CA ALA A 177 63.69 8.83 8.00
C ALA A 177 64.03 7.40 8.44
N GLN A 178 64.84 7.23 9.50
CA GLN A 178 65.17 5.90 10.03
C GLN A 178 63.96 5.24 10.72
N ILE A 179 63.11 6.00 11.42
CA ILE A 179 61.84 5.49 11.97
C ILE A 179 60.91 4.99 10.86
N SER A 180 60.82 5.68 9.72
CA SER A 180 60.04 5.21 8.56
C SER A 180 60.57 3.87 8.03
N SER A 181 61.90 3.74 7.91
CA SER A 181 62.53 2.49 7.44
C SER A 181 62.26 1.29 8.34
N ILE A 182 62.19 1.49 9.67
CA ILE A 182 61.83 0.43 10.63
C ILE A 182 60.36 0.01 10.44
N ASN A 183 59.47 0.97 10.20
CA ASN A 183 58.04 0.72 10.01
C ASN A 183 57.75 -0.09 8.72
N ASP A 184 58.40 0.25 7.60
CA ASP A 184 58.19 -0.45 6.31
C ASP A 184 58.68 -1.91 6.34
N GLY A 185 59.74 -2.21 7.10
CA GLY A 185 60.19 -3.57 7.37
C GLY A 185 59.16 -4.37 8.17
N LEU A 186 58.64 -3.80 9.27
CA LEU A 186 57.61 -4.44 10.11
C LEU A 186 56.33 -4.78 9.33
N VAL A 187 55.82 -3.82 8.53
CA VAL A 187 54.63 -4.00 7.70
C VAL A 187 54.83 -5.14 6.70
N THR A 188 55.99 -5.22 6.07
CA THR A 188 56.29 -6.23 5.05
C THR A 188 56.32 -7.64 5.66
N LEU A 189 56.98 -7.82 6.81
CA LEU A 189 57.08 -9.10 7.51
C LEU A 189 55.73 -9.63 8.02
N LEU A 190 54.86 -8.74 8.52
CA LEU A 190 53.62 -9.14 9.19
C LEU A 190 52.42 -9.28 8.25
N THR A 191 52.38 -8.56 7.12
CA THR A 191 51.14 -8.42 6.32
C THR A 191 51.21 -8.94 4.88
N LYS A 192 52.38 -9.05 4.25
CA LYS A 192 52.49 -9.32 2.79
C LYS A 192 52.87 -10.77 2.42
N GLU A 193 53.52 -11.53 3.32
CA GLU A 193 53.85 -12.94 3.08
C GLU A 193 52.58 -13.83 3.12
N LEU A 194 52.27 -14.55 2.04
CA LEU A 194 51.23 -15.59 2.02
C LEU A 194 51.64 -16.78 2.92
N ARG A 195 50.67 -17.36 3.65
CA ARG A 195 50.89 -18.47 4.59
C ARG A 195 49.93 -19.66 4.40
N SER A 196 48.71 -19.44 3.91
CA SER A 196 47.83 -20.52 3.45
C SER A 196 46.83 -20.06 2.38
N LEU A 197 46.35 -21.02 1.60
CA LEU A 197 45.25 -20.88 0.64
C LEU A 197 44.13 -21.85 1.04
N VAL A 198 42.87 -21.42 0.98
CA VAL A 198 41.68 -22.27 1.23
C VAL A 198 40.73 -22.13 0.06
N PHE A 199 40.23 -23.24 -0.49
CA PHE A 199 39.30 -23.22 -1.62
C PHE A 199 37.94 -22.65 -1.22
N TYR A 200 37.32 -21.87 -2.11
CA TYR A 200 35.96 -21.37 -1.95
C TYR A 200 35.00 -22.15 -2.85
N PRO A 201 34.21 -23.11 -2.31
CA PRO A 201 33.28 -23.92 -3.09
C PRO A 201 32.06 -23.13 -3.56
N GLU A 202 31.65 -23.38 -4.81
CA GLU A 202 30.42 -22.82 -5.37
C GLU A 202 29.27 -23.85 -5.43
N LEU A 203 29.60 -25.14 -5.29
CA LEU A 203 28.65 -26.21 -4.97
C LEU A 203 29.33 -27.35 -4.19
N TYR A 204 28.55 -28.37 -3.82
CA TYR A 204 29.03 -29.62 -3.23
C TYR A 204 28.51 -30.82 -4.04
N VAL A 205 29.39 -31.76 -4.39
CA VAL A 205 29.03 -33.00 -5.11
C VAL A 205 29.29 -34.19 -4.19
N GLY A 206 28.24 -34.92 -3.82
CA GLY A 206 28.35 -36.06 -2.89
C GLY A 206 28.85 -35.69 -1.48
N GLY A 207 28.90 -34.41 -1.13
CA GLY A 207 29.51 -33.89 0.10
C GLY A 207 30.95 -33.36 -0.06
N ILE A 208 31.53 -33.41 -1.26
CA ILE A 208 32.86 -32.86 -1.57
C ILE A 208 32.72 -31.43 -2.11
N GLU A 209 33.54 -30.50 -1.62
CA GLU A 209 33.70 -29.14 -2.14
C GLU A 209 33.98 -29.14 -3.66
N ALA A 210 33.22 -28.37 -4.44
CA ALA A 210 33.29 -28.44 -5.90
C ALA A 210 33.06 -27.10 -6.62
N THR A 211 33.46 -27.08 -7.89
CA THR A 211 33.13 -26.05 -8.90
C THR A 211 32.53 -26.73 -10.14
N GLU A 212 31.60 -26.07 -10.82
CA GLU A 212 31.01 -26.54 -12.08
C GLU A 212 31.81 -25.94 -13.25
N TYR A 213 32.34 -26.78 -14.14
CA TYR A 213 33.09 -26.35 -15.31
C TYR A 213 32.27 -26.59 -16.57
N GLU A 214 31.90 -25.50 -17.24
CA GLU A 214 31.02 -25.48 -18.42
C GLU A 214 31.81 -25.80 -19.70
N ALA A 215 31.85 -27.06 -20.13
CA ALA A 215 32.47 -27.45 -21.39
C ALA A 215 31.46 -27.34 -22.55
N MET A 216 31.81 -26.64 -23.64
CA MET A 216 30.93 -26.58 -24.81
C MET A 216 31.19 -27.76 -25.75
N ARG A 217 30.17 -28.59 -25.99
CA ARG A 217 30.13 -29.53 -27.11
C ARG A 217 29.31 -28.94 -28.25
N TYR A 218 29.75 -29.12 -29.49
CA TYR A 218 28.98 -28.64 -30.64
C TYR A 218 29.25 -29.46 -31.91
N THR A 219 28.31 -29.38 -32.85
CA THR A 219 28.51 -29.85 -34.22
C THR A 219 28.59 -28.62 -35.12
N TYR A 220 29.69 -28.45 -35.85
CA TYR A 220 29.80 -27.40 -36.86
C TYR A 220 29.22 -27.86 -38.21
N LYS A 221 28.60 -26.94 -38.93
CA LYS A 221 27.85 -27.22 -40.15
C LYS A 221 28.78 -27.35 -41.35
N LYS A 222 28.54 -28.35 -42.19
CA LYS A 222 29.21 -28.53 -43.48
C LYS A 222 28.58 -27.58 -44.51
N THR A 223 29.42 -26.75 -45.13
CA THR A 223 29.02 -25.90 -46.26
C THR A 223 28.72 -26.75 -47.50
N SER A 224 27.59 -26.48 -48.14
CA SER A 224 27.23 -26.88 -49.51
C SER A 224 26.69 -25.65 -50.26
N THR A 225 26.26 -25.82 -51.51
CA THR A 225 25.61 -24.76 -52.31
C THR A 225 24.29 -25.28 -52.86
N THR A 226 23.22 -24.48 -52.79
CA THR A 226 21.95 -24.81 -53.47
C THR A 226 21.91 -24.25 -54.89
N THR A 227 21.16 -24.93 -55.76
CA THR A 227 20.75 -24.42 -57.08
C THR A 227 19.34 -23.81 -57.07
N GLU A 228 18.60 -24.00 -55.98
CA GLU A 228 17.30 -23.33 -55.77
C GLU A 228 17.56 -21.87 -55.37
N ILE A 229 17.37 -20.96 -56.32
CA ILE A 229 17.59 -19.50 -56.17
C ILE A 229 16.34 -18.67 -56.48
N GLU A 230 15.22 -19.31 -56.86
CA GLU A 230 13.96 -18.63 -57.17
C GLU A 230 12.89 -19.02 -56.15
N PHE A 231 12.30 -18.00 -55.52
CA PHE A 231 11.30 -18.12 -54.47
C PHE A 231 10.14 -17.15 -54.74
N TYR A 232 9.05 -17.29 -53.98
CA TYR A 232 7.93 -16.35 -53.97
C TYR A 232 7.70 -15.88 -52.54
N ASP A 233 7.42 -14.60 -52.34
CA ASP A 233 7.15 -14.05 -51.01
C ASP A 233 5.67 -14.14 -50.60
N GLU A 234 5.34 -13.63 -49.42
CA GLU A 234 4.04 -13.80 -48.76
C GLU A 234 2.96 -12.80 -49.21
N HIS A 235 3.26 -11.93 -50.17
CA HIS A 235 2.29 -10.97 -50.71
C HIS A 235 1.09 -11.67 -51.40
N SER A 236 0.00 -10.93 -51.58
CA SER A 236 -1.14 -11.34 -52.39
C SER A 236 -1.43 -10.28 -53.47
N PRO A 237 -1.12 -10.54 -54.75
CA PRO A 237 -0.43 -11.72 -55.29
C PRO A 237 1.05 -11.79 -54.90
N ALA A 238 1.59 -13.02 -54.79
CA ALA A 238 2.97 -13.28 -54.36
C ALA A 238 4.02 -12.75 -55.35
N VAL A 239 5.09 -12.15 -54.84
CA VAL A 239 6.14 -11.54 -55.66
C VAL A 239 7.32 -12.49 -55.81
N LYS A 240 7.78 -12.69 -57.05
CA LYS A 240 8.94 -13.53 -57.36
C LYS A 240 10.23 -12.87 -56.85
N CYS A 241 11.00 -13.60 -56.06
CA CYS A 241 12.32 -13.22 -55.56
C CYS A 241 13.39 -14.15 -56.14
N VAL A 242 14.47 -13.60 -56.70
CA VAL A 242 15.58 -14.36 -57.32
C VAL A 242 16.90 -13.94 -56.71
N ILE A 243 17.62 -14.88 -56.07
CA ILE A 243 18.95 -14.61 -55.51
C ILE A 243 19.96 -14.43 -56.65
N THR A 244 20.82 -13.41 -56.56
CA THR A 244 21.79 -13.06 -57.61
C THR A 244 23.18 -13.66 -57.41
N GLU A 245 23.40 -14.36 -56.30
CA GLU A 245 24.65 -15.01 -55.93
C GLU A 245 24.38 -16.46 -55.44
N PRO A 246 25.32 -17.40 -55.59
CA PRO A 246 25.14 -18.77 -55.10
C PRO A 246 25.00 -18.81 -53.58
N VAL A 247 23.82 -19.19 -53.08
CA VAL A 247 23.58 -19.33 -51.64
C VAL A 247 24.32 -20.56 -51.12
N ALA A 248 25.31 -20.31 -50.27
CA ALA A 248 25.89 -21.33 -49.43
C ALA A 248 24.85 -21.82 -48.40
N ASN A 249 24.72 -23.13 -48.26
CA ASN A 249 23.84 -23.80 -47.31
C ASN A 249 24.69 -24.54 -46.26
N TRP A 250 24.20 -24.65 -45.02
CA TRP A 250 24.98 -25.12 -43.87
C TRP A 250 24.22 -26.20 -43.10
N ASN A 251 24.58 -27.45 -43.35
CA ASN A 251 23.89 -28.62 -42.83
C ASN A 251 24.74 -29.33 -41.76
N TYR A 252 24.13 -29.84 -40.70
CA TYR A 252 24.82 -30.68 -39.72
C TYR A 252 25.14 -32.06 -40.34
N VAL A 253 26.28 -32.63 -39.95
CA VAL A 253 26.73 -33.98 -40.34
C VAL A 253 27.55 -34.58 -39.19
N ASP A 254 27.49 -35.90 -39.02
CA ASP A 254 28.05 -36.57 -37.83
C ASP A 254 29.57 -36.47 -37.67
N ASP A 255 30.31 -36.23 -38.75
CA ASP A 255 31.78 -36.16 -38.79
C ASP A 255 32.35 -34.77 -38.45
N LYS A 256 31.53 -33.85 -37.90
CA LYS A 256 31.87 -32.45 -37.66
C LYS A 256 31.60 -32.01 -36.21
N LYS A 257 31.98 -32.85 -35.26
CA LYS A 257 31.87 -32.58 -33.80
C LYS A 257 33.19 -32.01 -33.28
N ASP A 258 33.12 -31.09 -32.33
CA ASP A 258 34.28 -30.52 -31.62
C ASP A 258 33.89 -30.16 -30.17
N VAL A 259 34.89 -29.82 -29.37
CA VAL A 259 34.75 -29.37 -27.99
C VAL A 259 35.53 -28.08 -27.79
N PHE A 260 34.95 -27.14 -27.06
CA PHE A 260 35.64 -25.95 -26.55
C PHE A 260 35.65 -26.00 -25.02
N ALA A 261 36.86 -25.87 -24.46
CA ALA A 261 37.10 -25.80 -23.03
C ALA A 261 37.40 -24.32 -22.68
N PRO A 262 36.47 -23.58 -22.07
CA PRO A 262 36.68 -22.16 -21.80
C PRO A 262 37.70 -21.91 -20.69
N ILE A 263 38.10 -20.65 -20.55
CA ILE A 263 38.73 -20.20 -19.31
C ILE A 263 37.61 -19.94 -18.32
N ASP A 264 37.57 -20.69 -17.23
CA ASP A 264 36.65 -20.47 -16.11
C ASP A 264 37.43 -20.03 -14.85
N THR A 265 36.76 -19.65 -13.76
CA THR A 265 37.43 -19.00 -12.62
C THR A 265 37.09 -19.65 -11.27
N VAL A 266 38.13 -20.03 -10.52
CA VAL A 266 38.03 -20.52 -9.13
C VAL A 266 38.57 -19.49 -8.13
N LYS A 267 38.02 -19.48 -6.92
CA LYS A 267 38.36 -18.51 -5.86
C LYS A 267 39.02 -19.21 -4.68
N TYR A 268 39.99 -18.52 -4.08
CA TYR A 268 40.70 -18.98 -2.88
C TYR A 268 40.81 -17.85 -1.87
N HIS A 269 40.53 -18.15 -0.60
CA HIS A 269 40.88 -17.28 0.52
C HIS A 269 42.39 -17.28 0.74
N MET A 270 42.97 -16.10 0.94
CA MET A 270 44.37 -15.92 1.29
C MET A 270 44.52 -15.64 2.79
N ASN A 271 45.57 -16.19 3.39
CA ASN A 271 45.92 -15.95 4.79
C ASN A 271 47.39 -15.49 4.89
N PRO A 272 47.69 -14.29 5.44
CA PRO A 272 46.74 -13.23 5.76
C PRO A 272 46.04 -12.71 4.49
N SER A 273 44.86 -12.09 4.65
CA SER A 273 44.09 -11.52 3.54
C SER A 273 44.80 -10.37 2.81
N SER A 274 45.82 -9.78 3.44
CA SER A 274 46.70 -8.74 2.89
C SER A 274 47.93 -9.28 2.14
N ALA A 275 48.08 -10.60 2.00
CA ALA A 275 49.20 -11.21 1.29
C ALA A 275 49.20 -10.85 -0.21
N LEU A 276 50.38 -10.82 -0.83
CA LEU A 276 50.56 -10.50 -2.25
C LEU A 276 51.15 -11.68 -3.04
N ILE A 277 50.67 -11.87 -4.27
CA ILE A 277 51.23 -12.82 -5.24
C ILE A 277 51.52 -12.05 -6.52
N ASP A 278 52.79 -11.69 -6.75
CA ASP A 278 53.15 -10.71 -7.78
C ASP A 278 53.13 -11.26 -9.21
N LYS A 279 53.17 -12.59 -9.41
CA LYS A 279 53.31 -13.21 -10.74
C LYS A 279 52.44 -14.44 -10.92
N LEU A 280 51.82 -14.54 -12.10
CA LEU A 280 51.08 -15.72 -12.54
C LEU A 280 51.94 -17.00 -12.58
N ALA A 281 53.23 -16.86 -12.87
CA ALA A 281 54.19 -17.97 -12.94
C ALA A 281 54.50 -18.59 -11.57
N ASP A 282 54.15 -17.91 -10.47
CA ASP A 282 54.30 -18.46 -9.13
C ASP A 282 53.11 -19.38 -8.76
N LEU A 283 52.05 -19.45 -9.59
CA LEU A 283 50.87 -20.30 -9.40
C LEU A 283 50.86 -21.53 -10.32
N SER A 284 50.33 -22.65 -9.81
CA SER A 284 50.09 -23.89 -10.56
C SER A 284 48.92 -24.68 -9.97
N PHE A 285 48.28 -25.56 -10.74
CA PHE A 285 47.31 -26.51 -10.22
C PHE A 285 47.93 -27.90 -10.06
N VAL A 286 47.60 -28.58 -8.96
CA VAL A 286 47.98 -29.97 -8.69
C VAL A 286 46.70 -30.80 -8.70
N SER A 287 46.60 -31.79 -9.59
CA SER A 287 45.38 -32.60 -9.77
C SER A 287 45.66 -34.11 -9.64
N ARG A 288 44.65 -34.85 -9.18
CA ARG A 288 44.63 -36.32 -9.13
C ARG A 288 43.18 -36.79 -9.25
N GLU A 289 42.95 -37.97 -9.81
CA GLU A 289 41.69 -38.65 -9.52
C GLU A 289 41.73 -39.10 -8.04
N THR A 290 40.60 -39.01 -7.34
CA THR A 290 40.37 -39.72 -6.08
C THR A 290 39.17 -40.62 -6.25
N GLU A 291 39.19 -41.78 -5.60
CA GLU A 291 38.17 -42.79 -5.83
C GLU A 291 37.12 -42.77 -4.73
N TYR A 292 35.88 -42.98 -5.15
CA TYR A 292 34.76 -43.42 -4.33
C TYR A 292 34.93 -44.94 -4.02
N ILE A 293 36.12 -45.27 -3.45
CA ILE A 293 36.62 -46.58 -2.99
C ILE A 293 37.18 -47.54 -4.09
N THR A 294 38.54 -47.61 -4.24
CA THR A 294 39.44 -48.77 -4.66
C THR A 294 40.76 -48.54 -5.48
N ARG A 295 41.18 -47.32 -5.84
CA ARG A 295 42.48 -46.86 -6.46
C ARG A 295 42.71 -47.01 -7.98
N ALA A 296 43.07 -45.87 -8.61
CA ALA A 296 43.99 -45.74 -9.76
C ALA A 296 44.87 -44.45 -9.70
N ASN A 297 45.84 -44.29 -10.63
CA ASN A 297 46.85 -43.21 -10.66
C ASN A 297 46.50 -42.01 -11.57
N ASP A 298 47.15 -40.86 -11.32
CA ASP A 298 47.27 -39.62 -12.10
C ASP A 298 46.01 -39.04 -12.78
N SER A 299 45.72 -37.76 -12.52
CA SER A 299 44.55 -37.14 -13.16
C SER A 299 44.68 -37.09 -14.66
N LYS A 300 43.63 -37.52 -15.35
CA LYS A 300 43.56 -37.34 -16.81
C LYS A 300 43.14 -35.92 -17.14
N LEU A 301 42.35 -35.25 -16.29
CA LEU A 301 42.07 -33.82 -16.42
C LEU A 301 43.32 -33.00 -16.10
N LYS A 302 43.88 -32.34 -17.12
CA LYS A 302 44.99 -31.41 -16.97
C LYS A 302 44.47 -29.99 -16.83
N PHE A 303 44.73 -29.41 -15.67
CA PHE A 303 44.40 -28.03 -15.34
C PHE A 303 45.57 -27.11 -15.74
N LYS A 304 45.27 -26.01 -16.42
CA LYS A 304 46.25 -24.95 -16.73
C LYS A 304 45.81 -23.64 -16.11
N VAL A 305 46.73 -22.97 -15.41
CA VAL A 305 46.56 -21.58 -14.99
C VAL A 305 46.65 -20.67 -16.22
N GLU A 306 45.65 -19.82 -16.41
CA GLU A 306 45.53 -18.92 -17.57
C GLU A 306 45.66 -17.44 -17.19
N ASN A 307 45.10 -17.05 -16.05
CA ASN A 307 45.20 -15.70 -15.50
C ASN A 307 44.98 -15.73 -13.97
N MET A 308 45.21 -14.59 -13.32
CA MET A 308 44.85 -14.39 -11.93
C MET A 308 44.39 -12.95 -11.71
N GLU A 309 43.46 -12.76 -10.78
CA GLU A 309 43.05 -11.45 -10.28
C GLU A 309 43.06 -11.48 -8.75
N GLN A 310 43.85 -10.58 -8.15
CA GLN A 310 43.95 -10.45 -6.70
C GLN A 310 43.23 -9.17 -6.25
N LYS A 311 42.26 -9.30 -5.33
CA LYS A 311 41.45 -8.18 -4.85
C LYS A 311 41.77 -7.85 -3.40
N LYS A 312 41.46 -6.62 -2.98
CA LYS A 312 41.72 -6.10 -1.62
C LYS A 312 40.79 -6.67 -0.54
N ASP A 313 39.99 -7.67 -0.89
CA ASP A 313 38.99 -8.34 -0.05
C ASP A 313 39.52 -9.64 0.61
N GLY A 314 40.74 -10.06 0.28
CA GLY A 314 41.36 -11.28 0.80
C GLY A 314 41.18 -12.52 -0.08
N PHE A 315 40.65 -12.36 -1.29
CA PHE A 315 40.58 -13.43 -2.28
C PHE A 315 41.64 -13.29 -3.38
N ILE A 316 42.11 -14.43 -3.88
CA ILE A 316 42.63 -14.54 -5.23
C ILE A 316 41.66 -15.35 -6.09
N SER A 317 41.34 -14.81 -7.26
CA SER A 317 40.62 -15.50 -8.32
C SER A 317 41.62 -16.00 -9.35
N VAL A 318 41.57 -17.28 -9.72
CA VAL A 318 42.49 -17.89 -10.67
C VAL A 318 41.70 -18.44 -11.85
N GLY A 319 41.99 -17.90 -13.03
CA GLY A 319 41.45 -18.39 -14.30
C GLY A 319 42.13 -19.70 -14.69
N TYR A 320 41.34 -20.73 -14.98
CA TYR A 320 41.80 -22.07 -15.33
C TYR A 320 41.15 -22.58 -16.62
N SER A 321 41.89 -23.41 -17.36
CA SER A 321 41.37 -24.16 -18.50
C SER A 321 41.67 -25.66 -18.33
N LEU A 322 40.90 -26.49 -19.04
CA LEU A 322 41.11 -27.94 -19.12
C LEU A 322 41.57 -28.36 -20.52
N ASP A 323 42.44 -29.37 -20.60
CA ASP A 323 42.88 -29.97 -21.87
C ASP A 323 41.67 -30.59 -22.62
N LYS A 324 41.21 -29.91 -23.68
CA LYS A 324 40.02 -30.31 -24.44
C LYS A 324 40.09 -31.72 -25.04
N THR A 325 41.29 -32.28 -25.23
CA THR A 325 41.45 -33.64 -25.76
C THR A 325 40.91 -34.70 -24.80
N VAL A 326 40.93 -34.41 -23.49
CA VAL A 326 40.46 -35.31 -22.43
C VAL A 326 38.92 -35.30 -22.35
N ILE A 327 38.32 -34.12 -22.52
CA ILE A 327 36.86 -33.92 -22.52
C ILE A 327 36.21 -34.57 -23.76
N TYR A 328 36.91 -34.58 -24.90
CA TYR A 328 36.40 -35.10 -26.18
C TYR A 328 36.02 -36.60 -26.12
N ASP A 329 36.78 -37.42 -25.38
CA ASP A 329 36.78 -38.89 -25.51
C ASP A 329 35.66 -39.63 -24.74
N LYS A 330 34.62 -38.91 -24.31
CA LYS A 330 33.35 -39.43 -23.71
C LYS A 330 33.47 -40.36 -22.48
N LYS A 331 34.62 -40.39 -21.78
CA LYS A 331 34.87 -41.30 -20.66
C LYS A 331 34.66 -40.73 -19.25
N TYR A 332 34.50 -39.41 -19.14
CA TYR A 332 34.47 -38.66 -17.88
C TYR A 332 33.06 -38.17 -17.51
N ASP A 333 32.18 -39.13 -17.25
CA ASP A 333 30.87 -38.90 -16.66
C ASP A 333 30.95 -39.34 -15.18
N ASN A 334 31.44 -38.43 -14.34
CA ASN A 334 31.95 -38.75 -12.99
C ASN A 334 30.87 -39.30 -12.03
N ALA A 335 29.58 -39.18 -12.38
CA ALA A 335 28.47 -39.66 -11.57
C ALA A 335 28.25 -41.19 -11.66
N GLU A 336 28.43 -41.81 -12.83
CA GLU A 336 28.03 -43.23 -13.02
C GLU A 336 29.04 -44.27 -12.49
N LYS A 337 30.27 -43.86 -12.13
CA LYS A 337 31.39 -44.80 -11.90
C LYS A 337 32.15 -44.65 -10.59
N GLY A 338 31.92 -43.59 -9.81
CA GLY A 338 32.65 -43.38 -8.55
C GLY A 338 34.10 -42.91 -8.70
N GLU A 339 34.44 -42.23 -9.79
CA GLU A 339 35.71 -41.53 -9.96
C GLU A 339 35.48 -40.02 -9.82
N ALA A 340 36.24 -39.34 -8.96
CA ALA A 340 36.14 -37.90 -8.75
C ALA A 340 37.46 -37.18 -9.05
N SER A 341 37.46 -36.35 -10.08
CA SER A 341 38.62 -35.55 -10.49
C SER A 341 38.81 -34.35 -9.57
N ILE A 342 39.87 -34.37 -8.75
CA ILE A 342 40.14 -33.32 -7.75
C ILE A 342 41.42 -32.53 -8.06
N PHE A 343 41.40 -31.24 -7.72
CA PHE A 343 42.47 -30.29 -7.94
C PHE A 343 42.68 -29.37 -6.74
N ALA A 344 43.90 -28.88 -6.55
CA ALA A 344 44.28 -27.87 -5.56
C ALA A 344 45.16 -26.81 -6.21
N LEU A 345 45.03 -25.55 -5.78
CA LEU A 345 45.92 -24.46 -6.20
C LEU A 345 47.22 -24.53 -5.37
N SER A 346 48.35 -24.34 -6.03
CA SER A 346 49.69 -24.33 -5.43
C SER A 346 50.41 -23.03 -5.79
N ALA A 347 50.90 -22.31 -4.78
CA ALA A 347 51.66 -21.07 -4.90
C ALA A 347 53.10 -21.25 -4.40
N ASN A 348 54.08 -20.88 -5.23
CA ASN A 348 55.52 -20.95 -4.90
C ASN A 348 56.02 -19.56 -4.47
N VAL A 349 56.02 -19.31 -3.16
CA VAL A 349 56.46 -18.04 -2.58
C VAL A 349 57.97 -18.08 -2.36
N LYS A 350 58.71 -17.16 -2.99
CA LYS A 350 60.16 -17.05 -2.84
C LYS A 350 60.54 -16.23 -1.62
N LYS A 351 61.21 -16.84 -0.64
CA LYS A 351 61.99 -16.14 0.39
C LYS A 351 63.48 -16.20 0.02
N ALA A 352 64.29 -15.31 0.57
CA ALA A 352 65.75 -15.32 0.32
C ALA A 352 66.33 -16.73 0.56
N ASP A 353 66.94 -17.27 -0.50
CA ASP A 353 67.53 -18.62 -0.61
C ASP A 353 66.64 -19.83 -0.22
N LYS A 354 65.32 -19.66 -0.05
CA LYS A 354 64.35 -20.76 0.17
C LYS A 354 63.01 -20.51 -0.53
N ASP A 355 62.70 -21.35 -1.52
CA ASP A 355 61.37 -21.43 -2.14
C ASP A 355 60.40 -22.19 -1.22
N THR A 356 59.19 -21.66 -1.01
CA THR A 356 58.13 -22.29 -0.19
C THR A 356 56.88 -22.54 -1.02
N THR A 357 56.46 -23.80 -1.15
CA THR A 357 55.23 -24.18 -1.84
C THR A 357 54.04 -24.25 -0.88
N ILE A 358 52.97 -23.52 -1.17
CA ILE A 358 51.72 -23.46 -0.40
C ILE A 358 50.59 -24.03 -1.27
N THR A 359 50.08 -25.21 -0.90
CA THR A 359 48.96 -25.86 -1.60
C THR A 359 47.65 -25.67 -0.81
N SER A 360 46.54 -25.43 -1.52
CA SER A 360 45.19 -25.37 -0.95
C SER A 360 44.64 -26.75 -0.59
N ASP A 361 43.47 -26.76 0.02
CA ASP A 361 42.57 -27.93 0.03
C ASP A 361 42.26 -28.40 -1.41
N TYR A 362 41.95 -29.69 -1.55
CA TYR A 362 41.54 -30.29 -2.83
C TYR A 362 40.02 -30.18 -3.02
N ALA A 363 39.60 -29.74 -4.19
CA ALA A 363 38.20 -29.62 -4.60
C ALA A 363 37.91 -30.41 -5.87
N MET A 364 36.66 -30.79 -6.11
CA MET A 364 36.23 -31.51 -7.30
C MET A 364 35.92 -30.56 -8.46
N ALA A 365 36.38 -30.89 -9.66
CA ALA A 365 35.87 -30.31 -10.89
C ALA A 365 34.68 -31.14 -11.39
N TYR A 366 33.48 -30.56 -11.31
CA TYR A 366 32.26 -31.16 -11.85
C TYR A 366 32.05 -30.64 -13.29
N ILE A 367 32.29 -31.49 -14.27
CA ILE A 367 32.18 -31.11 -15.69
C ILE A 367 30.71 -31.17 -16.11
N SER A 368 30.20 -30.09 -16.68
CA SER A 368 28.89 -30.04 -17.34
C SER A 368 29.02 -29.68 -18.81
N GLU A 369 27.98 -29.96 -19.60
CA GLU A 369 28.02 -29.80 -21.06
C GLU A 369 27.00 -28.75 -21.53
N VAL A 370 27.47 -27.74 -22.26
CA VAL A 370 26.62 -26.77 -22.97
C VAL A 370 26.66 -27.01 -24.48
N THR A 371 25.52 -26.88 -25.17
CA THR A 371 25.40 -27.09 -26.63
C THR A 371 24.63 -25.94 -27.28
N PRO A 372 25.22 -25.19 -28.23
CA PRO A 372 24.50 -24.15 -28.98
C PRO A 372 23.44 -24.77 -29.90
N MET A 373 22.20 -24.28 -29.83
CA MET A 373 21.04 -24.84 -30.52
C MET A 373 20.60 -23.99 -31.71
N ALA A 374 20.32 -22.70 -31.47
CA ALA A 374 19.75 -21.79 -32.47
C ALA A 374 20.15 -20.33 -32.24
N ILE A 375 20.05 -19.51 -33.28
CA ILE A 375 20.07 -18.05 -33.16
C ILE A 375 18.62 -17.61 -32.97
N ALA A 376 18.35 -16.78 -31.97
CA ALA A 376 17.00 -16.37 -31.60
C ALA A 376 16.92 -14.84 -31.44
N TYR A 377 15.70 -14.32 -31.33
CA TYR A 377 15.48 -12.96 -30.85
C TYR A 377 15.71 -12.88 -29.34
N LYS A 378 15.90 -11.67 -28.83
CA LYS A 378 16.10 -11.41 -27.39
C LYS A 378 14.80 -11.48 -26.59
N SER A 379 13.67 -11.14 -27.22
CA SER A 379 12.31 -11.23 -26.67
C SER A 379 11.31 -11.30 -27.83
N ASN A 380 10.12 -11.85 -27.57
CA ASN A 380 8.98 -11.72 -28.48
C ASN A 380 8.40 -10.29 -28.42
N ASP A 381 8.42 -9.68 -27.24
CA ASP A 381 7.97 -8.30 -26.99
C ASP A 381 9.07 -7.28 -27.32
N LEU A 382 9.40 -7.10 -28.61
CA LEU A 382 10.27 -6.00 -29.04
C LEU A 382 9.47 -4.69 -29.09
N VAL A 383 9.79 -3.79 -28.15
CA VAL A 383 9.24 -2.43 -28.04
C VAL A 383 9.48 -1.65 -29.35
N ASP A 384 8.62 -0.66 -29.63
CA ASP A 384 8.55 0.16 -30.86
C ASP A 384 8.01 -0.56 -32.12
N GLY A 385 7.26 -1.66 -31.95
CA GLY A 385 6.45 -2.25 -33.02
C GLY A 385 7.25 -2.97 -34.12
N ARG A 386 8.50 -3.33 -33.83
CA ARG A 386 9.42 -3.98 -34.79
C ARG A 386 9.18 -5.50 -34.78
N VAL A 387 8.00 -5.88 -35.29
CA VAL A 387 7.31 -7.18 -35.13
C VAL A 387 8.21 -8.41 -35.29
N ASN A 388 7.96 -9.42 -34.44
CA ASN A 388 8.52 -10.76 -34.60
C ASN A 388 7.48 -11.88 -34.54
N THR A 389 7.54 -12.76 -35.54
CA THR A 389 7.00 -14.11 -35.53
C THR A 389 7.84 -14.90 -36.54
N ALA A 390 8.60 -15.89 -36.06
CA ALA A 390 9.57 -16.64 -36.86
C ALA A 390 9.40 -18.15 -36.63
N VAL A 391 10.46 -18.87 -36.26
CA VAL A 391 10.36 -20.28 -35.87
C VAL A 391 10.03 -20.34 -34.38
N GLU A 392 8.80 -20.72 -34.04
CA GLU A 392 8.36 -20.89 -32.65
C GLU A 392 9.31 -21.82 -31.88
N CYS A 393 9.85 -21.35 -30.75
CA CYS A 393 10.78 -22.14 -29.96
C CYS A 393 10.07 -23.37 -29.33
N SER A 394 10.74 -24.52 -29.39
CA SER A 394 10.28 -25.80 -28.80
C SER A 394 9.94 -25.74 -27.30
N THR A 395 10.46 -24.72 -26.60
CA THR A 395 10.30 -24.49 -25.17
C THR A 395 9.41 -23.27 -24.95
N ALA A 396 8.23 -23.50 -24.37
CA ALA A 396 7.18 -22.48 -24.25
C ALA A 396 7.65 -21.21 -23.48
N ASN A 397 7.23 -20.05 -23.98
CA ASN A 397 7.57 -18.70 -23.51
C ASN A 397 9.00 -18.22 -23.80
N ASN A 398 9.85 -19.01 -24.47
CA ASN A 398 11.11 -18.49 -25.03
C ASN A 398 10.86 -17.59 -26.25
N PRO A 399 11.84 -16.75 -26.62
CA PRO A 399 11.81 -15.99 -27.87
C PRO A 399 11.79 -16.89 -29.12
N ASP A 400 11.23 -16.39 -30.22
CA ASP A 400 11.28 -17.08 -31.51
C ASP A 400 12.72 -17.19 -32.08
N GLU A 401 12.96 -18.28 -32.80
CA GLU A 401 14.22 -18.61 -33.44
C GLU A 401 14.26 -18.11 -34.90
N LEU A 402 15.44 -17.71 -35.38
CA LEU A 402 15.61 -17.18 -36.73
C LEU A 402 15.30 -18.27 -37.78
N TRP A 403 14.72 -17.86 -38.91
CA TRP A 403 14.47 -18.75 -40.05
C TRP A 403 15.74 -19.49 -40.45
N THR A 404 15.66 -20.82 -40.60
CA THR A 404 16.86 -21.65 -40.80
C THR A 404 17.36 -21.68 -42.25
N SER A 405 16.56 -21.21 -43.21
CA SER A 405 16.95 -21.08 -44.62
C SER A 405 16.48 -19.77 -45.27
N VAL A 406 17.14 -19.41 -46.38
CA VAL A 406 16.74 -18.29 -47.27
C VAL A 406 15.32 -18.46 -47.80
N LYS A 407 14.88 -19.70 -48.04
CA LYS A 407 13.55 -20.01 -48.54
C LYS A 407 12.49 -19.61 -47.54
N ASP A 408 12.61 -20.11 -46.30
CA ASP A 408 11.63 -19.86 -45.23
C ASP A 408 11.59 -18.37 -44.88
N ALA A 409 12.74 -17.70 -44.85
CA ALA A 409 12.80 -16.26 -44.63
C ALA A 409 12.11 -15.45 -45.74
N ILE A 410 12.15 -15.88 -47.00
CA ILE A 410 11.46 -15.20 -48.10
C ILE A 410 9.96 -15.47 -48.10
N THR A 411 9.53 -16.71 -47.84
CA THR A 411 8.11 -17.12 -47.93
C THR A 411 7.23 -16.66 -46.76
N HIS A 412 7.82 -16.14 -45.69
CA HIS A 412 7.09 -15.62 -44.52
C HIS A 412 7.17 -14.09 -44.40
N ALA A 413 6.38 -13.51 -43.49
CA ALA A 413 6.39 -12.08 -43.22
C ALA A 413 7.77 -11.59 -42.71
N PRO A 414 8.12 -10.30 -42.91
CA PRO A 414 9.30 -9.70 -42.32
C PRO A 414 9.35 -9.81 -40.79
N THR A 415 10.52 -10.21 -40.27
CA THR A 415 10.80 -10.49 -38.86
C THR A 415 11.69 -9.43 -38.22
N LEU A 416 11.73 -8.23 -38.81
CA LEU A 416 12.30 -7.03 -38.21
C LEU A 416 11.82 -5.80 -38.99
N GLN A 417 11.75 -4.64 -38.35
CA GLN A 417 11.46 -3.37 -39.02
C GLN A 417 12.41 -2.24 -38.61
N VAL A 418 12.66 -1.30 -39.53
CA VAL A 418 13.46 -0.08 -39.28
C VAL A 418 12.91 1.08 -40.11
N ALA A 419 12.82 2.28 -39.53
CA ALA A 419 12.45 3.48 -40.30
C ALA A 419 13.56 3.87 -41.28
N TYR A 420 13.20 4.43 -42.42
CA TYR A 420 14.12 4.76 -43.53
C TYR A 420 15.24 5.77 -43.17
N ASP A 421 15.08 6.49 -42.06
CA ASP A 421 15.96 7.51 -41.47
C ASP A 421 16.57 7.08 -40.11
N GLU A 422 16.28 5.86 -39.64
CA GLU A 422 16.91 5.23 -38.47
C GLU A 422 18.00 4.20 -38.86
N SER A 423 18.62 3.58 -37.84
CA SER A 423 19.47 2.40 -37.96
C SER A 423 19.14 1.41 -36.84
N ILE A 424 19.24 0.10 -37.11
CA ILE A 424 19.01 -0.96 -36.11
C ILE A 424 20.28 -1.77 -35.85
N ASP A 425 20.60 -1.99 -34.58
CA ASP A 425 21.76 -2.76 -34.13
C ASP A 425 21.32 -4.18 -33.74
N LEU A 426 21.65 -5.16 -34.58
CA LEU A 426 21.26 -6.57 -34.39
C LEU A 426 21.76 -7.14 -33.05
N LYS A 427 22.85 -6.60 -32.51
CA LYS A 427 23.43 -7.00 -31.21
C LYS A 427 22.51 -6.71 -30.03
N LYS A 428 21.53 -5.81 -30.19
CA LYS A 428 20.56 -5.44 -29.15
C LYS A 428 19.29 -6.29 -29.17
N VAL A 429 19.01 -6.95 -30.30
CA VAL A 429 17.75 -7.68 -30.56
C VAL A 429 17.93 -9.19 -30.75
N LEU A 430 19.16 -9.70 -30.84
CA LEU A 430 19.47 -11.13 -30.98
C LEU A 430 20.04 -11.76 -29.71
N ALA A 431 19.92 -13.08 -29.64
CA ALA A 431 20.45 -13.97 -28.62
C ALA A 431 20.83 -15.34 -29.24
N THR A 432 21.49 -16.21 -28.48
CA THR A 432 21.71 -17.62 -28.84
C THR A 432 21.00 -18.52 -27.84
N HIS A 433 20.23 -19.48 -28.34
CA HIS A 433 19.68 -20.56 -27.53
C HIS A 433 20.71 -21.69 -27.37
N TYR A 434 20.82 -22.23 -26.16
CA TYR A 434 21.72 -23.34 -25.82
C TYR A 434 21.07 -24.32 -24.85
N ASP A 435 21.40 -25.60 -24.98
CA ASP A 435 21.07 -26.61 -23.97
C ASP A 435 22.20 -26.69 -22.93
N TRP A 436 21.85 -26.93 -21.66
CA TRP A 436 22.80 -27.18 -20.57
C TRP A 436 22.47 -28.52 -19.90
N ASN A 437 23.31 -29.52 -20.18
CA ASN A 437 23.26 -30.83 -19.58
C ASN A 437 24.13 -30.87 -18.32
N THR A 438 23.46 -30.97 -17.16
CA THR A 438 24.03 -30.96 -15.80
C THR A 438 23.00 -31.51 -14.82
N GLU A 439 23.41 -31.92 -13.62
CA GLU A 439 22.49 -32.20 -12.50
C GLU A 439 22.40 -31.05 -11.49
N THR A 440 23.05 -29.91 -11.74
CA THR A 440 22.87 -28.70 -10.92
C THR A 440 21.59 -27.95 -11.29
N LYS A 441 21.26 -26.91 -10.50
CA LYS A 441 20.19 -25.92 -10.79
C LYS A 441 20.30 -25.27 -12.18
N ASN A 442 21.43 -25.41 -12.86
CA ASN A 442 21.70 -24.80 -14.15
C ASN A 442 21.12 -25.61 -15.33
N LYS A 443 20.62 -26.84 -15.10
CA LYS A 443 20.00 -27.72 -16.11
C LYS A 443 18.90 -27.02 -16.92
N GLY A 444 18.78 -27.34 -18.21
CA GLY A 444 17.65 -26.92 -19.04
C GLY A 444 17.95 -26.92 -20.55
N THR A 445 16.89 -26.92 -21.35
CA THR A 445 16.94 -26.84 -22.82
C THR A 445 16.60 -25.44 -23.32
N HIS A 446 17.12 -25.04 -24.48
CA HIS A 446 16.93 -23.72 -25.11
C HIS A 446 17.06 -22.54 -24.11
N LYS A 447 18.04 -22.60 -23.21
CA LYS A 447 18.41 -21.49 -22.32
C LYS A 447 18.99 -20.34 -23.16
N ILE A 448 18.92 -19.10 -22.68
CA ILE A 448 19.29 -17.91 -23.45
C ILE A 448 20.69 -17.43 -23.06
N TRP A 449 21.62 -17.40 -24.02
CA TRP A 449 22.82 -16.55 -23.98
C TRP A 449 22.46 -15.19 -24.60
N PRO A 450 22.50 -14.07 -23.83
CA PRO A 450 22.41 -12.75 -24.43
C PRO A 450 23.63 -12.46 -25.30
N TYR A 451 23.48 -11.63 -26.33
CA TYR A 451 24.57 -11.27 -27.25
C TYR A 451 25.86 -10.88 -26.51
N GLY A 452 26.99 -11.51 -26.88
CA GLY A 452 28.31 -11.33 -26.29
C GLY A 452 28.65 -12.37 -25.22
N ALA A 453 27.68 -13.10 -24.66
CA ALA A 453 27.95 -14.18 -23.70
C ALA A 453 28.54 -15.43 -24.39
N GLU A 454 28.21 -15.66 -25.66
CA GLU A 454 28.75 -16.76 -26.47
C GLU A 454 30.29 -16.70 -26.62
N ALA A 455 30.87 -15.50 -26.44
CA ALA A 455 32.31 -15.29 -26.47
C ALA A 455 33.08 -16.05 -25.36
N LYS A 456 32.43 -16.41 -24.23
CA LYS A 456 33.02 -17.31 -23.22
C LYS A 456 33.50 -18.62 -23.86
N PHE A 457 32.74 -19.11 -24.85
CA PHE A 457 32.97 -20.39 -25.52
C PHE A 457 33.68 -20.23 -26.88
N GLY A 458 34.36 -19.10 -27.10
CA GLY A 458 35.12 -18.83 -28.32
C GLY A 458 34.26 -18.64 -29.57
N LEU A 459 32.95 -18.43 -29.40
CA LEU A 459 32.02 -18.13 -30.49
C LEU A 459 31.99 -16.64 -30.81
N LYS A 460 31.59 -16.30 -32.04
CA LYS A 460 31.39 -14.92 -32.51
C LYS A 460 30.29 -14.84 -33.56
N TYR A 461 29.55 -13.73 -33.60
CA TYR A 461 28.58 -13.46 -34.65
C TYR A 461 29.24 -12.96 -35.95
N ASP A 462 28.62 -13.31 -37.08
CA ASP A 462 28.91 -12.84 -38.44
C ASP A 462 27.60 -12.43 -39.12
N PHE A 463 27.64 -11.32 -39.86
CA PHE A 463 26.48 -10.70 -40.50
C PHE A 463 26.80 -10.43 -41.97
N ALA A 464 25.89 -10.79 -42.88
CA ALA A 464 26.03 -10.49 -44.31
C ALA A 464 24.66 -10.34 -44.99
N LEU A 465 24.57 -9.43 -45.96
CA LEU A 465 23.41 -9.32 -46.83
C LEU A 465 23.37 -10.50 -47.82
N ILE A 466 22.17 -11.00 -48.12
CA ILE A 466 21.92 -11.88 -49.27
C ILE A 466 21.43 -11.00 -50.41
N GLN A 467 22.15 -10.99 -51.54
CA GLN A 467 21.83 -10.16 -52.71
C GLN A 467 20.75 -10.83 -53.56
N TYR A 468 19.56 -10.24 -53.61
CA TYR A 468 18.44 -10.75 -54.43
C TYR A 468 17.74 -9.65 -55.23
N LYS A 469 16.89 -10.06 -56.17
CA LYS A 469 16.03 -9.21 -57.00
C LYS A 469 14.56 -9.61 -56.82
N THR A 470 13.67 -8.64 -56.74
CA THR A 470 12.22 -8.83 -56.55
C THR A 470 11.40 -8.25 -57.71
N GLY A 471 10.35 -8.98 -58.06
CA GLY A 471 9.30 -8.60 -59.01
C GLY A 471 9.73 -8.53 -60.47
N ASN A 472 8.75 -8.29 -61.35
CA ASN A 472 8.96 -8.22 -62.80
C ASN A 472 9.92 -7.10 -63.22
N ASN A 473 10.03 -6.04 -62.40
CA ASN A 473 10.93 -4.92 -62.61
C ASN A 473 12.31 -5.11 -61.93
N VAL A 474 12.62 -6.33 -61.46
CA VAL A 474 13.94 -6.80 -61.02
C VAL A 474 14.68 -5.88 -60.02
N THR A 475 13.93 -5.27 -59.10
CA THR A 475 14.45 -4.35 -58.07
C THR A 475 15.32 -5.12 -57.07
N SER A 476 16.50 -4.61 -56.68
CA SER A 476 17.32 -5.27 -55.66
C SER A 476 17.14 -4.61 -54.30
N ASP A 477 16.32 -5.21 -53.44
CA ASP A 477 16.03 -4.70 -52.10
C ASP A 477 17.29 -4.66 -51.22
N SER A 478 18.20 -5.61 -51.40
CA SER A 478 19.50 -5.67 -50.72
C SER A 478 20.43 -4.47 -51.03
N LYS A 479 20.09 -3.61 -52.00
CA LYS A 479 20.80 -2.35 -52.29
C LYS A 479 20.27 -1.15 -51.52
N TYR A 480 19.11 -1.27 -50.87
CA TYR A 480 18.47 -0.21 -50.08
C TYR A 480 18.89 -0.20 -48.61
N VAL A 481 20.06 -0.78 -48.31
CA VAL A 481 20.77 -0.72 -47.02
C VAL A 481 22.26 -0.54 -47.29
N GLN A 482 23.00 0.04 -46.35
CA GLN A 482 24.46 0.12 -46.40
C GLN A 482 25.06 -1.28 -46.60
N GLN A 483 26.05 -1.40 -47.50
CA GLN A 483 26.49 -2.71 -48.02
C GLN A 483 27.45 -3.47 -47.10
N ASP A 484 28.17 -2.77 -46.22
CA ASP A 484 28.90 -3.38 -45.12
C ASP A 484 28.02 -3.37 -43.86
N ILE A 485 27.67 -4.57 -43.40
CA ILE A 485 26.90 -4.79 -42.15
C ILE A 485 27.69 -5.64 -41.15
N THR A 486 29.00 -5.82 -41.33
CA THR A 486 29.86 -6.65 -40.45
C THR A 486 29.85 -6.16 -39.00
N SER A 487 29.54 -4.87 -38.79
CA SER A 487 29.31 -4.24 -37.49
C SER A 487 28.07 -4.75 -36.74
N GLY A 488 27.16 -5.47 -37.40
CA GLY A 488 25.82 -5.82 -36.90
C GLY A 488 24.79 -4.69 -36.98
N VAL A 489 25.16 -3.50 -37.48
CA VAL A 489 24.25 -2.37 -37.66
C VAL A 489 23.68 -2.39 -39.08
N ILE A 490 22.36 -2.33 -39.20
CA ILE A 490 21.65 -2.19 -40.48
C ILE A 490 21.09 -0.78 -40.60
N THR A 491 21.53 -0.07 -41.63
CA THR A 491 21.12 1.31 -41.94
C THR A 491 20.53 1.34 -43.35
N PRO A 492 19.28 1.80 -43.56
CA PRO A 492 18.70 2.02 -44.88
C PRO A 492 19.52 2.96 -45.75
N SER A 493 19.39 2.80 -47.06
CA SER A 493 20.07 3.63 -48.05
C SER A 493 19.22 3.80 -49.31
N ILE A 494 19.39 4.92 -49.99
CA ILE A 494 18.96 5.10 -51.38
C ILE A 494 19.97 4.47 -52.35
N VAL A 495 19.54 4.32 -53.60
CA VAL A 495 20.39 3.99 -54.76
C VAL A 495 20.43 5.15 -55.76
N ASN A 496 21.49 5.23 -56.56
CA ASN A 496 21.60 6.19 -57.66
C ASN A 496 20.91 5.72 -58.95
N GLU A 497 21.03 6.49 -60.02
CA GLU A 497 20.44 6.21 -61.35
C GLU A 497 20.97 4.93 -62.03
N LYS A 498 22.03 4.31 -61.48
CA LYS A 498 22.61 3.03 -61.94
C LYS A 498 22.26 1.86 -61.02
N GLY A 499 21.53 2.09 -59.92
CA GLY A 499 21.23 1.09 -58.90
C GLY A 499 22.36 0.83 -57.90
N GLU A 500 23.36 1.73 -57.83
CA GLU A 500 24.46 1.66 -56.87
C GLU A 500 24.04 2.29 -55.53
N THR A 501 24.28 1.60 -54.42
CA THR A 501 23.98 2.08 -53.06
C THR A 501 24.81 3.32 -52.71
N LEU A 502 24.16 4.41 -52.27
CA LEU A 502 24.84 5.67 -51.93
C LEU A 502 25.25 5.82 -50.45
N ASN A 503 24.90 4.84 -49.60
CA ASN A 503 25.05 4.87 -48.14
C ASN A 503 24.35 6.06 -47.42
N GLN A 504 23.43 6.72 -48.12
CA GLN A 504 22.62 7.85 -47.64
C GLN A 504 21.18 7.37 -47.41
N GLN A 505 20.64 7.58 -46.22
CA GLN A 505 19.23 7.30 -45.89
C GLN A 505 18.25 8.13 -46.76
N GLY A 506 17.04 7.61 -47.00
CA GLY A 506 16.05 8.33 -47.79
C GLY A 506 14.83 7.50 -48.21
N ILE A 507 13.72 8.21 -48.47
CA ILE A 507 12.35 7.66 -48.54
C ILE A 507 12.13 6.60 -49.63
N SER A 508 12.97 6.55 -50.68
CA SER A 508 12.87 5.52 -51.73
C SER A 508 13.22 4.11 -51.26
N SER A 509 13.79 3.96 -50.06
CA SER A 509 14.02 2.69 -49.39
C SER A 509 12.79 2.12 -48.67
N VAL A 510 11.71 2.91 -48.47
CA VAL A 510 10.47 2.42 -47.85
C VAL A 510 9.83 1.30 -48.68
N GLY A 511 9.34 0.28 -47.99
CA GLY A 511 8.71 -0.91 -48.57
C GLY A 511 9.69 -1.96 -49.12
N LYS A 512 11.01 -1.70 -49.11
CA LYS A 512 12.03 -2.68 -49.48
C LYS A 512 12.28 -3.65 -48.34
N ARG A 513 12.62 -4.90 -48.65
CA ARG A 513 12.69 -6.00 -47.66
C ARG A 513 14.06 -6.73 -47.58
N PRO A 514 15.17 -6.04 -47.25
CA PRO A 514 16.51 -6.64 -47.26
C PRO A 514 16.59 -7.96 -46.48
N LEU A 515 17.27 -8.95 -47.06
CA LEU A 515 17.49 -10.25 -46.43
C LEU A 515 18.90 -10.31 -45.82
N ILE A 516 18.97 -10.53 -44.51
CA ILE A 516 20.21 -10.66 -43.75
C ILE A 516 20.43 -12.13 -43.39
N ARG A 517 21.66 -12.62 -43.62
CA ARG A 517 22.18 -13.84 -43.01
C ARG A 517 22.91 -13.50 -41.72
N VAL A 518 22.58 -14.22 -40.65
CA VAL A 518 23.31 -14.23 -39.39
C VAL A 518 23.98 -15.59 -39.23
N ARG A 519 25.24 -15.62 -38.81
CA ARG A 519 25.97 -16.84 -38.44
C ARG A 519 26.57 -16.69 -37.05
N VAL A 520 26.69 -17.80 -36.34
CA VAL A 520 27.60 -17.91 -35.19
C VAL A 520 28.76 -18.82 -35.63
N LEU A 521 29.96 -18.28 -35.59
CA LEU A 521 31.21 -18.93 -35.97
C LEU A 521 32.01 -19.32 -34.73
N ASP A 522 32.82 -20.37 -34.83
CA ASP A 522 33.82 -20.69 -33.80
C ASP A 522 35.17 -19.99 -34.05
N ASN A 523 36.16 -20.28 -33.19
CA ASN A 523 37.51 -19.75 -33.27
C ASN A 523 38.40 -20.40 -34.36
N GLN A 524 37.81 -21.16 -35.30
CA GLN A 524 38.39 -21.55 -36.59
C GLN A 524 37.54 -21.05 -37.78
N ASP A 525 36.64 -20.07 -37.55
CA ASP A 525 35.71 -19.53 -38.55
C ASP A 525 34.73 -20.56 -39.16
N ARG A 526 34.52 -21.70 -38.47
CA ARG A 526 33.57 -22.74 -38.89
C ARG A 526 32.17 -22.36 -38.39
N VAL A 527 31.15 -22.55 -39.23
CA VAL A 527 29.77 -22.16 -38.92
C VAL A 527 29.17 -23.14 -37.92
N VAL A 528 28.85 -22.69 -36.71
CA VAL A 528 28.13 -23.48 -35.70
C VAL A 528 26.62 -23.31 -35.93
N LEU A 529 26.14 -22.07 -35.92
CA LEU A 529 24.73 -21.72 -36.13
C LEU A 529 24.56 -20.82 -37.37
N VAL A 530 23.38 -20.87 -37.99
CA VAL A 530 22.97 -19.96 -39.06
C VAL A 530 21.48 -19.66 -38.92
N GLY A 531 21.10 -18.42 -39.23
CA GLY A 531 19.71 -17.98 -39.29
C GLY A 531 19.57 -16.80 -40.26
N TYR A 532 18.32 -16.50 -40.65
CA TYR A 532 18.01 -15.47 -41.64
C TYR A 532 16.92 -14.52 -41.14
N ILE A 533 17.09 -13.23 -41.39
CA ILE A 533 16.16 -12.16 -41.02
C ILE A 533 15.72 -11.46 -42.30
N LYS A 534 14.40 -11.44 -42.55
CA LYS A 534 13.80 -10.59 -43.58
C LYS A 534 13.40 -9.28 -42.91
N LEU A 535 14.19 -8.24 -43.11
CA LEU A 535 13.89 -6.89 -42.64
C LEU A 535 12.77 -6.29 -43.51
N GLN A 536 12.00 -5.35 -42.98
CA GLN A 536 11.22 -4.40 -43.77
C GLN A 536 11.60 -2.96 -43.41
N ILE A 537 11.92 -2.16 -44.41
CA ILE A 537 12.13 -0.73 -44.26
C ILE A 537 10.77 -0.04 -44.33
N ILE A 538 10.43 0.75 -43.32
CA ILE A 538 9.15 1.44 -43.16
C ILE A 538 9.33 2.95 -43.17
N LYS A 539 8.24 3.71 -43.36
CA LYS A 539 8.29 5.18 -43.31
C LYS A 539 8.56 5.69 -41.89
N GLU A 540 8.00 5.04 -40.89
CA GLU A 540 8.02 5.48 -39.49
C GLU A 540 7.64 4.29 -38.60
N ALA A 541 8.24 4.15 -37.42
CA ALA A 541 8.06 2.98 -36.55
C ALA A 541 6.97 3.17 -35.48
N GLY A 542 6.42 2.05 -35.00
CA GLY A 542 5.46 2.03 -33.90
C GLY A 542 4.11 2.65 -34.22
N TYR A 543 3.62 3.51 -33.33
CA TYR A 543 2.36 4.24 -33.43
C TYR A 543 2.57 5.69 -32.96
N LYS A 544 1.67 6.58 -33.35
CA LYS A 544 1.61 7.96 -32.82
C LYS A 544 0.51 8.11 -31.80
N ILE A 545 0.68 9.04 -30.87
CA ILE A 545 -0.40 9.60 -30.07
C ILE A 545 -0.40 11.11 -30.29
N THR A 546 -1.57 11.68 -30.50
CA THR A 546 -1.79 13.15 -30.45
C THR A 546 -1.79 13.64 -29.01
N ASP A 547 -1.68 14.96 -28.81
CA ASP A 547 -2.00 15.58 -27.52
C ASP A 547 -3.43 15.24 -27.06
N GLU A 548 -3.70 15.33 -25.76
CA GLU A 548 -5.04 15.12 -25.20
C GLU A 548 -6.01 16.23 -25.64
N PHE A 549 -7.25 15.84 -26.00
CA PHE A 549 -8.35 16.73 -26.35
C PHE A 549 -9.34 16.86 -25.16
N PRO A 550 -9.14 17.79 -24.21
CA PRO A 550 -10.02 17.98 -23.06
C PRO A 550 -11.32 18.73 -23.42
N LYS A 551 -12.45 18.24 -22.92
CA LYS A 551 -13.79 18.85 -23.06
C LYS A 551 -14.57 18.75 -21.75
N ASP A 552 -15.37 19.77 -21.43
CA ASP A 552 -16.28 19.77 -20.29
C ASP A 552 -17.64 19.15 -20.66
N ALA A 553 -17.98 18.02 -20.01
CA ALA A 553 -19.26 17.34 -20.15
C ALA A 553 -20.23 17.82 -19.05
N LYS A 554 -21.16 18.72 -19.42
CA LYS A 554 -22.11 19.28 -18.46
C LYS A 554 -23.31 18.35 -18.24
N PHE A 555 -23.42 17.76 -17.06
CA PHE A 555 -24.47 16.81 -16.72
C PHE A 555 -25.88 17.37 -16.96
N GLY A 556 -26.75 16.57 -17.57
CA GLY A 556 -28.06 16.98 -18.07
C GLY A 556 -29.01 15.81 -18.32
N CYS A 557 -30.21 16.13 -18.81
CA CYS A 557 -31.23 15.15 -19.21
C CYS A 557 -31.05 14.60 -20.62
N ASP A 558 -30.19 15.23 -21.41
CA ASP A 558 -29.89 14.86 -22.78
C ASP A 558 -28.43 14.39 -22.87
N GLY A 559 -28.11 13.58 -23.88
CA GLY A 559 -26.73 13.20 -24.15
C GLY A 559 -25.90 14.40 -24.59
N VAL A 560 -24.70 14.56 -24.04
CA VAL A 560 -23.81 15.68 -24.37
C VAL A 560 -22.95 15.32 -25.57
N LYS A 561 -22.90 16.23 -26.55
CA LYS A 561 -22.04 16.13 -27.74
C LYS A 561 -20.77 16.96 -27.51
N LEU A 562 -19.64 16.26 -27.42
CA LEU A 562 -18.30 16.82 -27.25
C LEU A 562 -17.61 16.84 -28.62
N ASP A 563 -17.84 17.92 -29.36
CA ASP A 563 -17.28 18.11 -30.70
C ASP A 563 -15.82 18.60 -30.61
N LEU A 564 -14.92 17.96 -31.34
CA LEU A 564 -13.62 18.55 -31.66
C LEU A 564 -13.81 19.69 -32.67
N THR A 565 -13.03 20.75 -32.55
CA THR A 565 -13.05 21.87 -33.50
C THR A 565 -12.13 21.59 -34.68
N TRP A 566 -12.41 22.24 -35.82
CA TRP A 566 -11.55 22.19 -37.00
C TRP A 566 -10.10 22.59 -36.68
N ALA A 567 -9.89 23.49 -35.71
CA ALA A 567 -8.59 24.03 -35.31
C ALA A 567 -7.80 23.06 -34.44
N GLU A 568 -8.44 22.35 -33.52
CA GLU A 568 -7.82 21.26 -32.75
C GLU A 568 -7.37 20.13 -33.69
N ILE A 569 -8.19 19.77 -34.68
CA ILE A 569 -7.81 18.82 -35.74
C ILE A 569 -6.65 19.35 -36.59
N SER A 570 -6.70 20.60 -37.06
CA SER A 570 -5.60 21.21 -37.82
C SER A 570 -4.27 21.14 -37.07
N TYR A 571 -4.28 21.50 -35.78
CA TYR A 571 -3.05 21.70 -35.03
C TYR A 571 -2.51 20.40 -34.43
N GLN A 572 -3.33 19.66 -33.68
CA GLN A 572 -2.85 18.47 -32.97
C GLN A 572 -2.74 17.25 -33.89
N LEU A 573 -3.73 17.03 -34.77
CA LEU A 573 -3.72 15.86 -35.67
C LEU A 573 -2.90 16.12 -36.95
N LEU A 574 -3.23 17.15 -37.73
CA LEU A 574 -2.62 17.35 -39.05
C LEU A 574 -1.19 17.92 -38.99
N GLU A 575 -0.99 19.05 -38.31
CA GLU A 575 0.31 19.73 -38.22
C GLU A 575 1.29 18.97 -37.31
N ASN A 576 0.97 18.80 -36.02
CA ASN A 576 1.92 18.30 -35.01
C ASN A 576 2.18 16.78 -35.11
N THR A 577 1.19 15.98 -35.51
CA THR A 577 1.27 14.51 -35.40
C THR A 577 1.40 13.80 -36.75
N ALA A 578 0.49 14.06 -37.69
CA ALA A 578 0.52 13.45 -39.02
C ALA A 578 1.57 14.10 -39.95
N THR A 579 1.93 15.36 -39.69
CA THR A 579 2.80 16.23 -40.50
C THR A 579 2.40 16.25 -41.97
N GLN A 580 1.09 16.39 -42.23
CA GLN A 580 0.45 16.21 -43.54
C GLN A 580 -0.66 17.26 -43.76
N SER A 581 -0.85 17.68 -45.02
CA SER A 581 -2.05 18.43 -45.40
C SER A 581 -3.31 17.56 -45.29
N LYS A 582 -4.50 18.19 -45.24
CA LYS A 582 -5.78 17.47 -45.20
C LYS A 582 -5.90 16.42 -46.31
N ASP A 583 -5.60 16.81 -47.56
CA ASP A 583 -5.79 15.92 -48.72
C ASP A 583 -4.82 14.72 -48.69
N GLU A 584 -3.61 14.91 -48.16
CA GLU A 584 -2.66 13.81 -47.92
C GLU A 584 -3.15 12.90 -46.78
N PHE A 585 -3.60 13.47 -45.67
CA PHE A 585 -4.14 12.71 -44.54
C PHE A 585 -5.37 11.89 -44.95
N ASP A 586 -6.34 12.51 -45.63
CA ASP A 586 -7.55 11.86 -46.13
C ASP A 586 -7.24 10.82 -47.23
N ALA A 587 -6.12 10.95 -47.96
CA ALA A 587 -5.66 9.90 -48.89
C ALA A 587 -4.99 8.72 -48.16
N LEU A 588 -4.28 8.98 -47.06
CA LEU A 588 -3.43 8.00 -46.37
C LEU A 588 -4.09 7.30 -45.18
N TYR A 589 -5.09 7.90 -44.51
CA TYR A 589 -5.70 7.37 -43.29
C TYR A 589 -7.23 7.19 -43.39
N LYS A 590 -7.78 6.34 -42.52
CA LYS A 590 -9.23 6.18 -42.27
C LYS A 590 -9.47 6.03 -40.77
N PHE A 591 -10.60 6.53 -40.27
CA PHE A 591 -10.99 6.31 -38.88
C PHE A 591 -11.34 4.84 -38.64
N THR A 592 -10.84 4.25 -37.55
CA THR A 592 -11.11 2.86 -37.17
C THR A 592 -12.48 2.76 -36.51
N GLN A 593 -13.49 2.35 -37.27
CA GLN A 593 -14.90 2.36 -36.86
C GLN A 593 -15.67 1.12 -37.33
N ASN A 594 -16.77 0.82 -36.65
CA ASN A 594 -17.74 -0.23 -36.98
C ASN A 594 -19.15 0.38 -36.98
N ASN A 595 -19.90 0.22 -38.09
CA ASN A 595 -21.23 0.84 -38.27
C ASN A 595 -21.26 2.35 -37.95
N SER A 596 -20.23 3.09 -38.39
CA SER A 596 -20.01 4.52 -38.12
C SER A 596 -19.69 4.92 -36.67
N VAL A 597 -19.54 3.96 -35.75
CA VAL A 597 -19.08 4.19 -34.37
C VAL A 597 -17.60 3.83 -34.25
N GLY A 598 -16.79 4.79 -33.82
CA GLY A 598 -15.36 4.65 -33.60
C GLY A 598 -15.01 3.61 -32.53
N THR A 599 -14.09 2.72 -32.86
CA THR A 599 -13.57 1.71 -31.92
C THR A 599 -12.77 2.40 -30.82
N GLN A 600 -13.11 2.16 -29.56
CA GLN A 600 -12.32 2.61 -28.41
C GLN A 600 -11.20 1.60 -28.10
N PHE A 601 -10.04 2.10 -27.69
CA PHE A 601 -8.83 1.30 -27.43
C PHE A 601 -8.30 1.53 -26.00
N GLU A 602 -7.65 0.51 -25.45
CA GLU A 602 -6.83 0.59 -24.25
C GLU A 602 -5.39 0.12 -24.55
N LEU A 603 -4.41 0.75 -23.89
CA LEU A 603 -3.00 0.36 -23.93
C LEU A 603 -2.74 -0.66 -22.82
N THR A 604 -2.18 -1.82 -23.16
CA THR A 604 -1.85 -2.87 -22.19
C THR A 604 -0.56 -2.56 -21.41
N SER A 605 -0.32 -3.32 -20.34
CA SER A 605 0.98 -3.35 -19.63
C SER A 605 2.15 -3.87 -20.49
N SER A 606 1.88 -4.45 -21.66
CA SER A 606 2.85 -4.85 -22.69
C SER A 606 3.06 -3.76 -23.75
N ASN A 607 2.51 -2.54 -23.56
CA ASN A 607 2.50 -1.44 -24.52
C ASN A 607 1.82 -1.76 -25.88
N GLU A 608 0.90 -2.73 -25.90
CA GLU A 608 0.08 -3.06 -27.06
C GLU A 608 -1.26 -2.31 -27.00
N TRP A 609 -1.69 -1.72 -28.12
CA TRP A 609 -3.04 -1.17 -28.23
C TRP A 609 -4.06 -2.25 -28.57
N LYS A 610 -5.08 -2.44 -27.73
CA LYS A 610 -6.14 -3.43 -27.95
C LYS A 610 -7.52 -2.77 -27.95
N ALA A 611 -8.36 -3.20 -28.89
CA ALA A 611 -9.73 -2.70 -29.02
C ALA A 611 -10.56 -3.17 -27.82
N ILE A 612 -11.29 -2.24 -27.21
CA ILE A 612 -12.12 -2.51 -26.03
C ILE A 612 -13.39 -3.27 -26.47
N THR A 613 -13.57 -4.48 -25.95
CA THR A 613 -14.73 -5.33 -26.23
C THR A 613 -15.68 -5.48 -25.05
N ASP A 614 -15.25 -5.15 -23.82
CA ASP A 614 -16.15 -5.07 -22.66
C ASP A 614 -16.92 -3.75 -22.69
N ALA A 615 -18.25 -3.83 -22.87
CA ALA A 615 -19.15 -2.67 -22.86
C ALA A 615 -19.06 -1.86 -21.54
N LYS A 616 -18.60 -2.44 -20.43
CA LYS A 616 -18.37 -1.71 -19.16
C LYS A 616 -17.11 -0.82 -19.17
N LYS A 617 -16.21 -1.02 -20.13
CA LYS A 617 -15.02 -0.18 -20.36
C LYS A 617 -15.22 0.86 -21.47
N ILE A 618 -16.31 0.78 -22.23
CA ILE A 618 -16.68 1.77 -23.24
C ILE A 618 -17.41 2.94 -22.57
N TYR A 619 -17.19 4.17 -23.04
CA TYR A 619 -17.86 5.37 -22.54
C TYR A 619 -18.36 6.20 -23.73
N GLY A 620 -19.68 6.27 -23.91
CA GLY A 620 -20.29 6.95 -25.06
C GLY A 620 -19.87 6.41 -26.43
N GLU A 621 -20.25 7.15 -27.48
CA GLU A 621 -20.01 6.80 -28.88
C GLU A 621 -19.23 7.92 -29.57
N VAL A 622 -18.25 7.58 -30.42
CA VAL A 622 -17.47 8.55 -31.19
C VAL A 622 -17.82 8.43 -32.67
N GLU A 623 -18.29 9.49 -33.31
CA GLU A 623 -18.59 9.54 -34.75
C GLU A 623 -17.62 10.47 -35.49
N GLU A 624 -17.25 10.08 -36.72
CA GLU A 624 -16.49 10.90 -37.66
C GLU A 624 -17.46 11.80 -38.45
N VAL A 625 -17.46 13.10 -38.15
CA VAL A 625 -18.38 14.08 -38.74
C VAL A 625 -17.68 14.76 -39.92
N ALA A 626 -17.94 14.25 -41.11
CA ALA A 626 -17.52 14.86 -42.37
C ALA A 626 -18.37 16.10 -42.69
N ASP A 627 -17.72 17.18 -43.12
CA ASP A 627 -18.38 18.33 -43.74
C ASP A 627 -18.67 17.99 -45.22
N PRO A 628 -19.85 18.34 -45.77
CA PRO A 628 -20.19 18.09 -47.18
C PRO A 628 -19.35 18.90 -48.19
N HIS A 629 -18.52 19.86 -47.75
CA HIS A 629 -17.65 20.67 -48.59
C HIS A 629 -16.18 20.24 -48.51
N GLY A 630 -15.51 20.14 -49.65
CA GLY A 630 -14.14 19.59 -49.74
C GLY A 630 -13.01 20.48 -49.20
N THR A 631 -13.31 21.61 -48.57
CA THR A 631 -12.32 22.58 -48.05
C THR A 631 -12.25 22.64 -46.53
N THR A 632 -12.94 21.74 -45.84
CA THR A 632 -13.19 21.78 -44.40
C THR A 632 -12.70 20.51 -43.72
N ASN A 633 -12.09 20.63 -42.53
CA ASN A 633 -11.60 19.48 -41.79
C ASN A 633 -12.76 18.65 -41.23
N THR A 634 -12.66 17.34 -41.41
CA THR A 634 -13.46 16.34 -40.70
C THR A 634 -13.18 16.47 -39.20
N ILE A 635 -14.22 16.39 -38.36
CA ILE A 635 -14.06 16.42 -36.89
C ILE A 635 -14.54 15.12 -36.27
N LEU A 636 -14.04 14.80 -35.07
CA LEU A 636 -14.64 13.77 -34.24
C LEU A 636 -15.66 14.40 -33.28
N ARG A 637 -16.81 13.76 -33.13
CA ARG A 637 -17.76 14.04 -32.06
C ARG A 637 -17.83 12.86 -31.12
N TRP A 638 -17.65 13.11 -29.82
CA TRP A 638 -17.90 12.12 -28.78
C TRP A 638 -19.23 12.43 -28.08
N THR A 639 -20.20 11.52 -28.19
CA THR A 639 -21.51 11.65 -27.55
C THR A 639 -21.55 10.81 -26.27
N LEU A 640 -21.76 11.45 -25.13
CA LEU A 640 -21.91 10.80 -23.82
C LEU A 640 -23.38 10.73 -23.40
N SER A 641 -23.86 9.56 -22.97
CA SER A 641 -25.19 9.45 -22.33
C SER A 641 -25.16 9.93 -20.88
N ILE A 642 -26.34 10.11 -20.27
CA ILE A 642 -26.47 10.39 -18.83
C ILE A 642 -25.76 9.31 -17.99
N SER A 643 -25.87 8.04 -18.42
CA SER A 643 -25.23 6.89 -17.77
C SER A 643 -23.71 6.93 -17.87
N ASP A 644 -23.15 7.37 -19.00
CA ASP A 644 -21.71 7.53 -19.15
C ASP A 644 -21.20 8.67 -18.29
N MET A 645 -21.87 9.83 -18.31
CA MET A 645 -21.49 10.96 -17.46
C MET A 645 -21.55 10.60 -15.97
N GLN A 646 -22.59 9.89 -15.53
CA GLN A 646 -22.72 9.47 -14.13
C GLN A 646 -21.73 8.36 -13.73
N ARG A 647 -21.23 7.55 -14.69
CA ARG A 647 -20.10 6.63 -14.47
C ARG A 647 -18.80 7.40 -14.31
N ILE A 648 -18.46 8.26 -15.28
CA ILE A 648 -17.22 9.07 -15.28
C ILE A 648 -17.11 9.91 -14.00
N TYR A 649 -18.23 10.44 -13.50
CA TYR A 649 -18.26 11.20 -12.24
C TYR A 649 -17.87 10.34 -11.02
N GLN A 650 -18.42 9.12 -10.90
CA GLN A 650 -18.15 8.20 -9.76
C GLN A 650 -16.80 7.46 -9.84
N GLU A 651 -16.27 7.25 -11.05
CA GLU A 651 -15.11 6.38 -11.28
C GLU A 651 -13.76 7.10 -11.13
N SER A 652 -13.74 8.40 -10.84
CA SER A 652 -12.51 9.18 -10.63
C SER A 652 -12.73 10.37 -9.69
N ASP A 653 -11.79 10.59 -8.77
CA ASP A 653 -11.69 11.79 -7.92
C ASP A 653 -11.56 13.10 -8.75
N SER A 654 -11.18 12.99 -10.02
CA SER A 654 -11.13 14.11 -10.98
C SER A 654 -12.43 14.34 -11.74
N HIS A 655 -13.43 13.47 -11.53
CA HIS A 655 -14.67 13.34 -12.32
C HIS A 655 -14.42 13.30 -13.84
N SER A 656 -13.26 12.79 -14.28
CA SER A 656 -12.83 12.83 -15.69
C SER A 656 -12.40 11.46 -16.22
N LYS A 657 -12.53 11.27 -17.54
CA LYS A 657 -12.16 10.06 -18.26
C LYS A 657 -11.54 10.40 -19.60
N THR A 658 -10.39 9.80 -19.90
CA THR A 658 -9.81 9.76 -21.25
C THR A 658 -10.15 8.42 -21.91
N ILE A 659 -10.56 8.47 -23.17
CA ILE A 659 -10.69 7.31 -24.08
C ILE A 659 -9.74 7.49 -25.26
N TYR A 660 -9.35 6.40 -25.92
CA TYR A 660 -8.52 6.46 -27.13
C TYR A 660 -9.30 5.94 -28.34
N VAL A 661 -9.29 6.69 -29.43
CA VAL A 661 -9.77 6.26 -30.75
C VAL A 661 -8.63 6.35 -31.77
N ARG A 662 -8.77 5.74 -32.96
CA ARG A 662 -7.66 5.49 -33.88
C ARG A 662 -7.95 5.90 -35.33
N TYR A 663 -6.97 6.50 -35.98
CA TYR A 663 -6.84 6.53 -37.45
C TYR A 663 -5.80 5.49 -37.88
N GLU A 664 -6.15 4.66 -38.87
CA GLU A 664 -5.30 3.60 -39.41
C GLU A 664 -4.98 3.83 -40.90
N SER A 665 -3.81 3.38 -41.34
CA SER A 665 -3.34 3.61 -42.71
C SER A 665 -4.16 2.84 -43.75
N LYS A 666 -4.68 3.56 -44.75
CA LYS A 666 -5.31 3.01 -45.96
C LYS A 666 -4.36 2.17 -46.81
N GLN A 667 -3.05 2.35 -46.64
CA GLN A 667 -1.99 1.63 -47.36
C GLN A 667 -1.31 0.54 -46.50
N GLY A 668 -1.86 0.25 -45.31
CA GLY A 668 -1.25 -0.63 -44.32
C GLY A 668 -0.27 0.11 -43.40
N GLU A 669 -0.14 -0.39 -42.16
CA GLU A 669 0.59 0.30 -41.07
C GLU A 669 2.10 0.42 -41.33
N THR A 670 2.67 -0.37 -42.26
CA THR A 670 4.07 -0.25 -42.69
C THR A 670 4.35 0.93 -43.63
N ALA A 671 3.30 1.53 -44.22
CA ALA A 671 3.40 2.71 -45.07
C ALA A 671 3.25 4.02 -44.28
N ASN A 672 2.39 4.04 -43.25
CA ASN A 672 2.24 5.11 -42.27
C ASN A 672 1.79 4.52 -40.92
N ALA A 673 2.43 4.92 -39.82
CA ALA A 673 2.10 4.45 -38.47
C ALA A 673 0.67 4.86 -38.06
N PRO A 674 -0.11 4.01 -37.36
CA PRO A 674 -1.44 4.37 -36.88
C PRO A 674 -1.37 5.49 -35.82
N ILE A 675 -2.39 6.36 -35.82
CA ILE A 675 -2.46 7.53 -34.93
C ILE A 675 -3.60 7.34 -33.93
N TYR A 676 -3.27 7.42 -32.64
CA TYR A 676 -4.21 7.36 -31.53
C TYR A 676 -4.56 8.76 -31.01
N MET A 677 -5.82 8.95 -30.62
CA MET A 677 -6.38 10.24 -30.19
C MET A 677 -6.98 10.14 -28.78
N PRO A 678 -6.37 10.76 -27.76
CA PRO A 678 -6.90 10.79 -26.40
C PRO A 678 -8.02 11.83 -26.30
N LEU A 679 -9.28 11.38 -26.30
CA LEU A 679 -10.43 12.26 -26.06
C LEU A 679 -10.76 12.24 -24.56
N LYS A 680 -10.82 13.41 -23.91
CA LYS A 680 -11.09 13.50 -22.48
C LYS A 680 -12.32 14.32 -22.14
N ALA A 681 -13.17 13.74 -21.31
CA ALA A 681 -14.36 14.39 -20.77
C ALA A 681 -14.18 14.59 -19.26
N THR A 682 -14.31 15.84 -18.80
CA THR A 682 -14.47 16.18 -17.38
C THR A 682 -15.95 16.41 -17.12
N VAL A 683 -16.59 15.59 -16.30
CA VAL A 683 -18.03 15.71 -16.03
C VAL A 683 -18.26 16.74 -14.93
N LEU A 684 -18.94 17.82 -15.29
CA LEU A 684 -19.36 18.86 -14.36
C LEU A 684 -20.82 18.65 -13.96
N LYS A 685 -21.19 19.00 -12.72
CA LYS A 685 -22.56 18.99 -12.22
C LYS A 685 -22.96 20.33 -11.61
N PRO A 686 -24.25 20.73 -11.72
CA PRO A 686 -24.74 21.96 -11.13
C PRO A 686 -25.18 21.77 -9.67
N VAL A 687 -24.96 22.81 -8.88
CA VAL A 687 -25.40 22.92 -7.48
C VAL A 687 -26.26 24.18 -7.30
N GLY A 688 -27.13 24.18 -6.28
CA GLY A 688 -27.96 25.32 -5.91
C GLY A 688 -28.18 25.44 -4.40
N ALA A 689 -28.94 26.43 -3.98
CA ALA A 689 -29.30 26.66 -2.59
C ALA A 689 -30.65 27.36 -2.48
N VAL A 690 -31.48 27.01 -1.49
CA VAL A 690 -32.74 27.72 -1.24
C VAL A 690 -32.43 29.09 -0.62
N LYS A 691 -32.79 30.17 -1.31
CA LYS A 691 -32.23 31.52 -1.06
C LYS A 691 -33.14 32.51 -0.31
N THR A 692 -34.39 32.66 -0.72
CA THR A 692 -35.20 33.86 -0.42
C THR A 692 -36.43 33.54 0.46
N LYS A 693 -36.37 33.96 1.72
CA LYS A 693 -37.33 33.68 2.80
C LYS A 693 -38.03 34.95 3.26
N ILE A 694 -39.35 34.92 3.45
CA ILE A 694 -40.06 36.03 4.09
C ILE A 694 -39.86 35.93 5.61
N ALA A 695 -39.10 36.86 6.19
CA ALA A 695 -38.67 36.80 7.58
C ALA A 695 -39.82 36.61 8.59
N GLU A 696 -40.97 37.24 8.32
CA GLU A 696 -42.19 37.20 9.13
C GLU A 696 -42.80 35.79 9.27
N TYR A 697 -42.50 34.88 8.34
CA TYR A 697 -42.95 33.48 8.38
C TYR A 697 -41.91 32.51 8.97
N TRP A 698 -40.69 32.98 9.26
CA TRP A 698 -39.58 32.14 9.73
C TRP A 698 -39.11 32.52 11.15
N TYR A 699 -39.58 31.73 12.10
CA TYR A 699 -39.39 31.90 13.53
C TYR A 699 -38.05 31.30 14.01
N GLU A 700 -37.69 31.58 15.27
CA GLU A 700 -36.47 31.06 15.91
C GLU A 700 -35.22 31.40 15.08
N ASN A 701 -35.00 32.71 14.84
CA ASN A 701 -33.91 33.27 14.04
C ASN A 701 -33.86 32.74 12.59
N GLY A 702 -35.01 32.65 11.92
CA GLY A 702 -35.08 32.27 10.51
C GLY A 702 -35.00 30.75 10.24
N THR A 703 -35.14 29.91 11.28
CA THR A 703 -34.87 28.47 11.20
C THR A 703 -36.13 27.60 11.07
N THR A 704 -37.25 28.00 11.68
CA THR A 704 -38.48 27.20 11.76
C THR A 704 -39.65 27.92 11.09
N THR A 705 -40.58 27.18 10.51
CA THR A 705 -41.90 27.72 10.11
C THR A 705 -42.99 27.25 11.08
N ARG A 706 -44.13 27.93 11.07
CA ARG A 706 -45.32 27.58 11.86
C ARG A 706 -46.48 27.22 10.92
N LEU A 707 -47.16 26.12 11.22
CA LEU A 707 -48.35 25.64 10.51
C LEU A 707 -49.56 25.81 11.44
N ASN A 708 -50.71 26.25 10.91
CA ASN A 708 -51.97 26.31 11.67
C ASN A 708 -53.20 26.26 10.75
N VAL A 709 -54.39 26.21 11.36
CA VAL A 709 -55.67 26.50 10.70
C VAL A 709 -55.72 27.93 10.18
N ALA A 710 -56.66 28.21 9.27
CA ALA A 710 -56.89 29.54 8.73
C ALA A 710 -57.13 30.60 9.84
N TYR A 711 -56.93 31.87 9.50
CA TYR A 711 -57.26 32.97 10.41
C TYR A 711 -58.79 33.11 10.59
N PRO A 712 -59.27 33.47 11.79
CA PRO A 712 -60.69 33.76 12.05
C PRO A 712 -61.32 34.77 11.11
N LYS A 713 -62.52 34.42 10.61
CA LYS A 713 -63.39 35.26 9.78
C LYS A 713 -64.86 34.92 10.04
N ASP A 714 -65.77 35.87 9.80
CA ASP A 714 -67.22 35.68 9.88
C ASP A 714 -67.70 34.42 9.13
N ASP A 715 -68.61 33.68 9.77
CA ASP A 715 -69.17 32.39 9.31
C ASP A 715 -68.11 31.30 8.99
N GLY A 716 -66.84 31.49 9.36
CA GLY A 716 -65.76 30.53 9.18
C GLY A 716 -65.75 29.41 10.22
N ASN A 717 -64.84 28.45 10.07
CA ASN A 717 -64.58 27.38 11.05
C ASN A 717 -63.12 26.90 10.88
N THR A 718 -62.69 25.98 11.74
CA THR A 718 -61.31 25.47 11.72
C THR A 718 -61.16 24.04 11.20
N LEU A 719 -62.23 23.41 10.71
CA LEU A 719 -62.24 22.01 10.23
C LEU A 719 -61.28 21.71 9.07
N GLN A 720 -60.66 22.73 8.47
CA GLN A 720 -59.63 22.60 7.44
C GLN A 720 -58.30 23.19 7.94
N TYR A 721 -57.41 22.31 8.39
CA TYR A 721 -56.03 22.62 8.75
C TYR A 721 -55.15 22.37 7.52
N VAL A 722 -55.22 23.29 6.56
CA VAL A 722 -54.50 23.24 5.28
C VAL A 722 -53.64 24.49 5.14
N VAL A 723 -52.36 24.29 4.81
CA VAL A 723 -51.34 25.35 4.75
C VAL A 723 -50.57 25.26 3.43
N GLU A 724 -50.44 26.38 2.73
CA GLU A 724 -49.59 26.48 1.53
C GLU A 724 -48.11 26.52 1.96
N LEU A 725 -47.28 25.54 1.58
CA LEU A 725 -45.85 25.55 1.94
C LEU A 725 -45.06 26.65 1.22
N ASP A 726 -45.57 27.19 0.10
CA ASP A 726 -44.89 28.27 -0.63
C ASP A 726 -44.97 29.65 0.03
N GLN A 727 -45.94 29.89 0.93
CA GLN A 727 -46.19 31.23 1.49
C GLN A 727 -45.01 31.80 2.30
N VAL A 728 -44.05 30.96 2.66
CA VAL A 728 -42.89 31.31 3.50
C VAL A 728 -41.69 31.83 2.69
N TRP A 729 -41.78 31.83 1.36
CA TRP A 729 -40.74 32.30 0.45
C TRP A 729 -41.16 33.59 -0.26
N GLU A 730 -40.18 34.35 -0.76
CA GLU A 730 -40.45 35.65 -1.40
C GLU A 730 -41.27 35.52 -2.70
N VAL A 731 -41.87 36.64 -3.10
CA VAL A 731 -42.68 36.74 -4.31
C VAL A 731 -41.78 36.85 -5.54
N VAL A 732 -41.97 35.96 -6.52
CA VAL A 732 -41.15 35.85 -7.73
C VAL A 732 -42.05 35.88 -8.96
N GLY A 733 -42.28 37.09 -9.48
CA GLY A 733 -43.39 37.38 -10.39
C GLY A 733 -44.64 37.66 -9.56
N ASP A 734 -45.74 36.95 -9.84
CA ASP A 734 -47.03 37.15 -9.17
C ASP A 734 -47.34 36.12 -8.05
N ALA A 735 -46.35 35.34 -7.60
CA ALA A 735 -46.53 34.28 -6.61
C ALA A 735 -45.30 34.06 -5.71
N ASN A 736 -45.54 33.73 -4.43
CA ASN A 736 -44.55 33.21 -3.51
C ASN A 736 -44.01 31.85 -3.99
N LYS A 737 -42.69 31.64 -3.95
CA LYS A 737 -42.06 30.32 -4.22
C LYS A 737 -40.56 30.30 -3.87
N PRO A 738 -39.99 29.13 -3.54
CA PRO A 738 -38.55 29.00 -3.33
C PRO A 738 -37.76 29.32 -4.62
N GLN A 739 -36.60 29.97 -4.47
CA GLN A 739 -35.60 30.14 -5.52
C GLN A 739 -34.36 29.30 -5.21
N PHE A 740 -33.75 28.72 -6.25
CA PHE A 740 -32.64 27.78 -6.13
C PHE A 740 -31.33 28.33 -6.70
N GLY A 741 -31.40 29.12 -7.78
CA GLY A 741 -30.26 29.77 -8.43
C GLY A 741 -29.11 28.82 -8.75
N PRO A 742 -29.31 27.86 -9.68
CA PRO A 742 -28.34 26.82 -10.02
C PRO A 742 -27.06 27.38 -10.65
N THR A 743 -26.00 26.57 -10.65
CA THR A 743 -24.77 26.86 -11.41
C THR A 743 -25.09 27.15 -12.88
N ALA A 744 -24.56 28.24 -13.42
CA ALA A 744 -24.93 28.73 -14.75
C ALA A 744 -24.42 27.85 -15.90
N GLY A 745 -25.16 27.86 -17.01
CA GLY A 745 -24.76 27.23 -18.27
C GLY A 745 -24.97 25.72 -18.35
N PHE A 746 -25.88 25.16 -17.54
CA PHE A 746 -26.37 23.79 -17.62
C PHE A 746 -27.80 23.77 -18.20
N ALA A 747 -28.00 23.16 -19.37
CA ALA A 747 -29.26 23.30 -20.12
C ALA A 747 -30.50 22.78 -19.34
N SER A 748 -30.37 21.64 -18.67
CA SER A 748 -31.48 21.01 -17.93
C SER A 748 -31.68 21.56 -16.50
N TYR A 749 -30.86 22.52 -16.06
CA TYR A 749 -30.83 23.03 -14.69
C TYR A 749 -30.87 24.57 -14.69
N THR A 750 -32.07 25.14 -14.71
CA THR A 750 -32.30 26.59 -14.74
C THR A 750 -33.39 26.99 -13.76
N ASP A 751 -33.37 28.22 -13.25
CA ASP A 751 -34.47 28.73 -12.41
C ASP A 751 -35.81 28.72 -13.15
N ALA A 752 -35.83 28.78 -14.49
CA ALA A 752 -37.06 28.66 -15.29
C ALA A 752 -37.66 27.25 -15.25
N ILE A 753 -36.82 26.20 -15.27
CA ILE A 753 -37.23 24.80 -15.07
C ILE A 753 -37.73 24.61 -13.63
N PHE A 754 -37.01 25.16 -12.65
CA PHE A 754 -37.39 25.08 -11.23
C PHE A 754 -38.43 26.13 -10.79
N ALA A 755 -38.99 26.93 -11.71
CA ALA A 755 -39.95 27.99 -11.40
C ALA A 755 -41.37 27.49 -11.10
N LYS A 756 -41.64 26.20 -11.34
CA LYS A 756 -42.97 25.58 -11.29
C LYS A 756 -43.02 24.43 -10.29
N GLN A 757 -44.05 24.45 -9.45
CA GLN A 757 -44.37 23.34 -8.57
C GLN A 757 -45.10 22.23 -9.34
N ALA A 758 -44.70 20.97 -9.13
CA ALA A 758 -45.42 19.81 -9.64
C ALA A 758 -44.98 18.52 -8.92
N ALA A 759 -45.90 17.55 -8.78
CA ALA A 759 -45.59 16.27 -8.13
C ALA A 759 -44.53 15.45 -8.89
N ASN A 760 -44.62 15.44 -10.22
CA ASN A 760 -43.60 15.08 -11.20
C ASN A 760 -43.99 15.80 -12.50
N SER A 761 -43.04 16.17 -13.35
CA SER A 761 -43.35 16.78 -14.66
C SER A 761 -42.21 16.63 -15.67
N ALA A 762 -42.56 16.35 -16.92
CA ALA A 762 -41.63 16.30 -18.05
C ALA A 762 -41.04 17.68 -18.43
N ALA A 763 -41.45 18.77 -17.75
CA ALA A 763 -40.82 20.08 -17.84
C ALA A 763 -39.84 20.36 -16.68
N GLY A 764 -39.66 19.42 -15.76
CA GLY A 764 -39.01 19.65 -14.47
C GLY A 764 -39.91 20.42 -13.49
N GLY A 765 -39.34 20.89 -12.40
CA GLY A 765 -40.04 21.70 -11.40
C GLY A 765 -39.39 21.66 -10.02
N TYR A 766 -40.20 21.88 -8.99
CA TYR A 766 -39.86 21.58 -7.60
C TYR A 766 -41.05 20.97 -6.86
N LYS A 767 -40.79 20.31 -5.74
CA LYS A 767 -41.82 19.75 -4.85
C LYS A 767 -41.37 19.62 -3.40
N TYR A 768 -42.35 19.55 -2.50
CA TYR A 768 -42.15 19.30 -1.08
C TYR A 768 -42.34 17.82 -0.74
N PHE A 769 -41.66 17.34 0.32
CA PHE A 769 -41.75 15.97 0.82
C PHE A 769 -41.45 15.94 2.32
N PHE A 770 -41.87 14.89 3.03
CA PHE A 770 -41.40 14.66 4.40
C PHE A 770 -40.02 14.01 4.38
N ALA A 771 -39.02 14.71 4.92
CA ALA A 771 -37.62 14.28 4.90
C ALA A 771 -37.39 13.00 5.73
N ALA A 772 -36.34 12.25 5.41
CA ALA A 772 -35.95 11.03 6.12
C ALA A 772 -35.69 11.26 7.63
N THR A 773 -35.31 12.47 8.02
CA THR A 773 -35.07 12.89 9.41
C THR A 773 -36.33 12.97 10.29
N ASN A 774 -37.52 12.73 9.73
CA ASN A 774 -38.73 12.46 10.52
C ASN A 774 -38.78 11.01 11.03
N ASP A 775 -38.04 10.07 10.43
CA ASP A 775 -38.22 8.66 10.68
C ASP A 775 -37.63 8.25 12.04
N GLU A 776 -38.46 7.64 12.89
CA GLU A 776 -38.16 7.28 14.27
C GLU A 776 -37.82 8.47 15.19
N TYR A 777 -38.20 9.70 14.80
CA TYR A 777 -38.03 10.89 15.63
C TYR A 777 -39.01 10.86 16.82
N GLU A 778 -38.48 10.69 18.03
CA GLU A 778 -39.26 10.70 19.27
C GLU A 778 -39.74 12.13 19.61
N LEU A 779 -41.06 12.31 19.79
CA LEU A 779 -41.63 13.60 20.18
C LEU A 779 -41.26 13.92 21.64
N PRO A 780 -40.71 15.11 21.94
CA PRO A 780 -40.12 15.39 23.25
C PRO A 780 -41.17 15.71 24.33
N ALA A 781 -40.69 15.69 25.58
CA ALA A 781 -41.39 16.26 26.73
C ALA A 781 -41.39 17.80 26.66
N THR A 782 -42.24 18.43 27.47
CA THR A 782 -42.08 19.86 27.83
C THR A 782 -41.56 19.95 29.27
N GLY A 783 -41.13 21.14 29.70
CA GLY A 783 -40.77 21.36 31.11
C GLY A 783 -41.93 21.16 32.10
N THR A 784 -43.18 21.12 31.62
CA THR A 784 -44.40 20.95 32.42
C THR A 784 -45.10 19.60 32.20
N LEU A 785 -44.76 18.85 31.15
CA LEU A 785 -45.42 17.62 30.74
C LEU A 785 -44.39 16.54 30.37
N ALA A 786 -44.54 15.33 30.92
CA ALA A 786 -43.77 14.15 30.52
C ALA A 786 -43.83 13.88 29.00
N LYS A 787 -42.95 13.03 28.46
CA LYS A 787 -42.98 12.64 27.04
C LYS A 787 -44.34 12.04 26.64
N PRO A 788 -44.86 12.31 25.42
CA PRO A 788 -46.07 11.67 24.91
C PRO A 788 -45.86 10.17 24.61
N GLY A 789 -44.61 9.73 24.36
CA GLY A 789 -44.29 8.36 23.99
C GLY A 789 -44.70 7.99 22.57
N TYR A 790 -44.62 8.95 21.65
CA TYR A 790 -44.90 8.79 20.22
C TYR A 790 -43.66 9.17 19.40
N PHE A 791 -43.48 8.47 18.29
CA PHE A 791 -42.45 8.71 17.29
C PHE A 791 -43.12 9.13 15.98
N LEU A 792 -42.43 9.96 15.20
CA LEU A 792 -42.76 10.21 13.80
C LEU A 792 -42.19 9.12 12.89
N TYR A 793 -42.81 8.92 11.74
CA TYR A 793 -42.38 7.97 10.71
C TYR A 793 -42.72 8.50 9.30
N VAL A 794 -41.92 8.09 8.32
CA VAL A 794 -42.23 8.22 6.88
C VAL A 794 -42.31 6.82 6.24
N ASP A 795 -42.44 6.76 4.91
CA ASP A 795 -42.48 5.50 4.15
C ASP A 795 -41.11 5.14 3.53
N ASN A 796 -40.29 6.11 3.16
CA ASN A 796 -38.95 5.90 2.61
C ASN A 796 -37.89 6.79 3.30
N THR A 797 -36.72 6.25 3.61
CA THR A 797 -35.58 7.01 4.19
C THR A 797 -34.44 7.27 3.20
N LYS A 798 -34.42 6.59 2.07
CA LYS A 798 -33.39 6.72 1.01
C LYS A 798 -34.01 7.20 -0.31
N ALA A 799 -33.22 7.87 -1.14
CA ALA A 799 -33.49 8.11 -2.55
C ALA A 799 -32.83 7.01 -3.41
N THR A 800 -33.29 6.86 -4.65
CA THR A 800 -32.77 5.86 -5.60
C THR A 800 -32.05 6.57 -6.76
N ASP A 801 -30.90 6.08 -7.23
CA ASP A 801 -30.18 6.66 -8.38
C ASP A 801 -30.65 6.12 -9.75
N ILE A 802 -30.03 6.59 -10.85
CA ILE A 802 -30.30 6.06 -12.20
C ILE A 802 -29.90 4.59 -12.39
N PHE A 803 -29.06 4.03 -11.52
CA PHE A 803 -28.59 2.64 -11.54
C PHE A 803 -29.31 1.74 -10.51
N ALA A 804 -30.42 2.23 -9.94
CA ALA A 804 -31.24 1.56 -8.92
C ALA A 804 -30.55 1.27 -7.56
N LYS A 805 -29.42 1.93 -7.27
CA LYS A 805 -28.79 1.95 -5.94
C LYS A 805 -29.52 2.94 -5.02
N GLN A 806 -29.39 2.78 -3.70
CA GLN A 806 -30.05 3.63 -2.70
C GLN A 806 -29.06 4.41 -1.83
N TYR A 807 -29.37 5.69 -1.61
CA TYR A 807 -28.53 6.65 -0.89
C TYR A 807 -29.38 7.59 -0.02
N ASP A 808 -28.81 8.21 1.01
CA ASP A 808 -29.49 9.28 1.75
C ASP A 808 -29.67 10.52 0.86
N ALA A 809 -30.81 11.20 0.96
CA ALA A 809 -31.05 12.47 0.25
C ALA A 809 -30.33 13.65 0.94
N SER A 810 -29.01 13.56 1.06
CA SER A 810 -28.13 14.66 1.48
C SER A 810 -27.69 15.50 0.27
N TYR A 811 -27.15 16.69 0.53
CA TYR A 811 -26.54 17.52 -0.51
C TYR A 811 -25.45 16.77 -1.27
N ASP A 812 -24.52 16.14 -0.55
CA ASP A 812 -23.35 15.46 -1.13
C ASP A 812 -23.75 14.25 -1.97
N ASN A 813 -24.69 13.42 -1.50
CA ASN A 813 -25.19 12.29 -2.27
C ASN A 813 -26.00 12.72 -3.50
N THR A 814 -26.68 13.87 -3.46
CA THR A 814 -27.41 14.42 -4.63
C THR A 814 -26.45 15.06 -5.64
N LEU A 815 -25.23 15.42 -5.23
CA LEU A 815 -24.16 15.84 -6.12
C LEU A 815 -23.46 14.63 -6.73
N GLU A 816 -23.03 13.68 -5.89
CA GLU A 816 -22.31 12.49 -6.31
C GLU A 816 -23.17 11.55 -7.18
N TYR A 817 -24.41 11.27 -6.75
CA TYR A 817 -25.31 10.35 -7.43
C TYR A 817 -26.45 11.09 -8.14
N ALA A 818 -26.79 10.64 -9.35
CA ALA A 818 -27.94 11.13 -10.09
C ALA A 818 -29.24 10.59 -9.47
N LEU A 819 -29.65 11.16 -8.33
CA LEU A 819 -30.80 10.71 -7.54
C LEU A 819 -32.12 11.07 -8.23
N LYS A 820 -33.02 10.10 -8.31
CA LYS A 820 -34.36 10.23 -8.88
C LYS A 820 -35.33 10.86 -7.89
N SER A 821 -35.81 12.05 -8.22
CA SER A 821 -36.86 12.77 -7.49
C SER A 821 -38.24 12.09 -7.56
N ASP A 822 -38.49 11.22 -8.54
CA ASP A 822 -39.73 10.46 -8.66
C ASP A 822 -39.73 9.15 -7.84
N GLN A 823 -38.67 8.88 -7.06
CA GLN A 823 -38.47 7.63 -6.31
C GLN A 823 -38.05 7.89 -4.85
N GLY A 824 -38.34 6.91 -3.97
CA GLY A 824 -37.88 6.89 -2.58
C GLY A 824 -38.34 8.09 -1.74
N VAL A 825 -37.48 8.61 -0.88
CA VAL A 825 -37.77 9.70 0.07
C VAL A 825 -38.40 10.95 -0.57
N TYR A 826 -38.07 11.26 -1.83
CA TYR A 826 -38.64 12.41 -2.54
C TYR A 826 -40.13 12.23 -2.94
N THR A 827 -40.70 11.04 -2.78
CA THR A 827 -42.15 10.77 -2.92
C THR A 827 -42.87 10.61 -1.58
N ASN A 828 -42.22 10.88 -0.45
CA ASN A 828 -42.86 10.90 0.87
C ASN A 828 -43.91 12.01 0.98
N THR A 829 -45.15 11.72 0.55
CA THR A 829 -46.29 12.61 0.70
C THR A 829 -46.94 12.55 2.07
N LYS A 830 -46.58 11.58 2.93
CA LYS A 830 -47.25 11.31 4.20
C LYS A 830 -46.31 11.31 5.40
N LEU A 831 -46.79 11.89 6.49
CA LEU A 831 -46.19 11.83 7.82
C LEU A 831 -47.11 11.04 8.74
N TYR A 832 -46.55 10.08 9.45
CA TYR A 832 -47.26 9.26 10.41
C TYR A 832 -46.71 9.51 11.81
N ALA A 833 -47.54 9.26 12.82
CA ALA A 833 -47.09 9.16 14.21
C ALA A 833 -47.63 7.90 14.87
N GLY A 834 -46.85 7.28 15.76
CA GLY A 834 -47.26 6.08 16.49
C GLY A 834 -46.37 5.80 17.68
N LYS A 835 -46.83 4.96 18.60
CA LYS A 835 -45.98 4.46 19.72
C LYS A 835 -44.95 3.43 19.24
N THR A 836 -45.20 2.81 18.09
CA THR A 836 -44.30 1.94 17.33
C THR A 836 -44.60 2.10 15.84
N ARG A 837 -43.67 1.73 14.96
CA ARG A 837 -43.85 1.79 13.49
C ARG A 837 -45.04 0.97 12.99
N ALA A 838 -45.33 -0.16 13.64
CA ALA A 838 -46.47 -1.02 13.33
C ALA A 838 -47.82 -0.43 13.76
N ALA A 839 -47.82 0.51 14.71
CA ALA A 839 -49.00 1.23 15.20
C ALA A 839 -48.99 2.72 14.77
N LYS A 840 -48.42 3.00 13.58
CA LYS A 840 -48.36 4.36 13.01
C LYS A 840 -49.70 4.75 12.37
N VAL A 841 -50.17 5.97 12.63
CA VAL A 841 -51.37 6.58 12.05
C VAL A 841 -50.95 7.80 11.24
N GLU A 842 -51.56 8.02 10.07
CA GLU A 842 -51.31 9.20 9.23
C GLU A 842 -51.76 10.47 9.96
N ILE A 843 -50.83 11.42 10.18
CA ILE A 843 -51.13 12.70 10.86
C ILE A 843 -51.05 13.91 9.93
N ALA A 844 -50.31 13.83 8.82
CA ALA A 844 -50.27 14.89 7.81
C ALA A 844 -49.97 14.36 6.41
N GLU A 845 -50.45 15.09 5.39
CA GLU A 845 -50.21 14.79 3.97
C GLU A 845 -49.82 16.06 3.19
N ILE A 846 -48.82 15.95 2.32
CA ILE A 846 -48.35 16.98 1.39
C ILE A 846 -48.85 16.65 -0.02
N ASN A 847 -49.66 17.52 -0.61
CA ASN A 847 -49.98 17.46 -2.02
C ASN A 847 -48.84 18.09 -2.85
N GLN A 848 -47.94 17.25 -3.36
CA GLN A 848 -46.76 17.70 -4.12
C GLN A 848 -47.08 18.50 -5.39
N ALA A 849 -48.31 18.45 -5.92
CA ALA A 849 -48.72 19.22 -7.09
C ALA A 849 -49.26 20.63 -6.75
N THR A 850 -49.51 20.94 -5.47
CA THR A 850 -50.09 22.22 -5.03
C THR A 850 -49.42 22.81 -3.77
N GLY A 851 -48.38 22.17 -3.22
CA GLY A 851 -47.64 22.66 -2.07
C GLY A 851 -48.43 22.64 -0.76
N LYS A 852 -49.68 22.18 -0.78
CA LYS A 852 -50.57 22.15 0.38
C LYS A 852 -50.18 21.02 1.34
N ILE A 853 -49.83 21.36 2.57
CA ILE A 853 -49.79 20.40 3.68
C ILE A 853 -51.13 20.44 4.42
N THR A 854 -51.71 19.25 4.65
CA THR A 854 -52.97 19.06 5.36
C THR A 854 -52.72 18.27 6.64
N TYR A 855 -53.06 18.83 7.80
CA TYR A 855 -53.07 18.06 9.05
C TYR A 855 -54.36 17.22 9.11
N LYS A 856 -54.24 15.94 9.46
CA LYS A 856 -55.33 14.96 9.33
C LYS A 856 -56.10 14.84 10.63
N GLN A 857 -57.41 15.09 10.61
CA GLN A 857 -58.25 14.92 11.80
C GLN A 857 -58.44 13.43 12.13
N ASN A 858 -57.84 12.98 13.23
CA ASN A 858 -58.06 11.69 13.88
C ASN A 858 -57.56 11.77 15.33
N SER A 859 -57.90 10.76 16.16
CA SER A 859 -57.59 10.77 17.60
C SER A 859 -56.09 10.80 17.95
N THR A 860 -55.20 10.35 17.06
CA THR A 860 -53.74 10.48 17.29
C THR A 860 -53.28 11.90 17.00
N SER A 861 -53.71 12.50 15.90
CA SER A 861 -53.45 13.90 15.58
C SER A 861 -54.01 14.84 16.65
N GLU A 862 -55.29 14.66 17.02
CA GLU A 862 -55.95 15.47 18.06
C GLU A 862 -55.22 15.33 19.40
N PHE A 863 -54.77 14.14 19.79
CA PHE A 863 -53.96 13.98 21.00
C PHE A 863 -52.61 14.72 20.92
N LEU A 864 -51.86 14.55 19.83
CA LEU A 864 -50.51 15.13 19.69
C LEU A 864 -50.54 16.65 19.53
N LEU A 865 -51.54 17.18 18.80
CA LEU A 865 -51.75 18.62 18.65
C LEU A 865 -52.14 19.28 19.98
N ASN A 866 -52.98 18.61 20.78
CA ASN A 866 -53.39 19.13 22.08
C ASN A 866 -52.37 18.91 23.20
N TYR A 867 -51.38 18.03 22.99
CA TYR A 867 -50.31 17.75 23.96
C TYR A 867 -49.43 18.98 24.26
N TYR A 868 -49.36 19.93 23.32
CA TYR A 868 -48.55 21.11 23.40
C TYR A 868 -49.43 22.36 23.35
N GLY A 869 -49.13 23.38 24.18
CA GLY A 869 -49.67 24.73 23.97
C GLY A 869 -49.00 25.37 22.75
N HIS A 870 -49.69 26.27 22.06
CA HIS A 870 -49.19 26.81 20.78
C HIS A 870 -47.83 27.53 20.92
N SER A 871 -47.61 28.20 22.05
CA SER A 871 -46.37 28.88 22.41
C SER A 871 -45.19 27.94 22.70
N ASN A 872 -45.45 26.64 22.93
CA ASN A 872 -44.46 25.60 23.20
C ASN A 872 -44.71 24.35 22.34
N ALA A 873 -45.05 24.56 21.06
CA ALA A 873 -45.31 23.48 20.11
C ALA A 873 -44.04 22.67 19.81
N GLN A 874 -44.07 21.37 20.09
CA GLN A 874 -42.98 20.42 19.79
C GLN A 874 -43.36 19.35 18.76
N LEU A 875 -44.57 19.41 18.18
CA LEU A 875 -44.94 18.58 17.04
C LEU A 875 -44.32 19.17 15.76
N VAL A 876 -43.05 18.84 15.52
CA VAL A 876 -42.25 19.39 14.42
C VAL A 876 -42.07 18.36 13.32
N ALA A 877 -42.38 18.72 12.08
CA ALA A 877 -42.07 17.92 10.89
C ALA A 877 -40.90 18.53 10.12
N GLN A 878 -39.98 17.69 9.65
CA GLN A 878 -38.90 18.09 8.76
C GLN A 878 -39.40 18.07 7.32
N ILE A 879 -39.63 19.24 6.74
CA ILE A 879 -40.12 19.44 5.38
C ILE A 879 -38.91 19.60 4.45
N GLY A 880 -38.79 18.71 3.47
CA GLY A 880 -37.84 18.84 2.38
C GLY A 880 -38.47 19.56 1.18
N VAL A 881 -37.66 20.31 0.43
CA VAL A 881 -37.98 20.86 -0.89
C VAL A 881 -36.90 20.47 -1.88
N VAL A 882 -37.29 19.84 -3.00
CA VAL A 882 -36.37 19.36 -4.04
C VAL A 882 -36.69 19.99 -5.39
N PRO A 883 -35.77 20.77 -5.99
CA PRO A 883 -35.81 21.10 -7.41
C PRO A 883 -35.34 19.90 -8.24
N TYR A 884 -36.01 19.64 -9.35
CA TYR A 884 -35.77 18.48 -10.20
C TYR A 884 -35.93 18.79 -11.69
N THR A 885 -35.17 18.06 -12.52
CA THR A 885 -35.05 18.28 -13.97
C THR A 885 -36.16 17.57 -14.78
N PRO A 886 -36.31 17.84 -16.09
CA PRO A 886 -37.25 17.14 -16.97
C PRO A 886 -37.19 15.60 -16.93
N CYS A 887 -35.99 15.04 -16.71
CA CYS A 887 -35.71 13.61 -16.57
C CYS A 887 -35.83 13.11 -15.12
N ALA A 888 -36.52 13.86 -14.25
CA ALA A 888 -36.76 13.58 -12.84
C ALA A 888 -35.50 13.47 -11.95
N ILE A 889 -34.34 13.97 -12.36
CA ILE A 889 -33.13 13.99 -11.51
C ILE A 889 -33.19 15.18 -10.55
N ALA A 890 -32.98 14.93 -9.26
CA ALA A 890 -32.86 15.94 -8.22
C ALA A 890 -31.56 16.75 -8.38
N MET A 891 -31.59 18.04 -8.07
CA MET A 891 -30.37 18.86 -8.01
C MET A 891 -29.84 18.97 -6.57
N ALA A 892 -28.52 18.86 -6.40
CA ALA A 892 -27.83 19.13 -5.15
C ALA A 892 -28.13 20.56 -4.65
N THR A 893 -28.93 20.65 -3.59
CA THR A 893 -29.53 21.91 -3.12
C THR A 893 -29.27 22.10 -1.63
N GLN A 894 -28.50 23.14 -1.28
CA GLN A 894 -28.27 23.53 0.12
C GLN A 894 -29.54 24.14 0.74
N ASN A 895 -29.68 24.04 2.07
CA ASN A 895 -30.84 24.54 2.83
C ASN A 895 -32.21 23.98 2.37
N SER A 896 -32.19 22.77 1.80
CA SER A 896 -33.35 22.09 1.20
C SER A 896 -34.27 21.37 2.20
N VAL A 897 -33.93 21.31 3.49
CA VAL A 897 -34.78 20.71 4.55
C VAL A 897 -34.90 21.69 5.70
N TYR A 898 -36.12 21.85 6.24
CA TYR A 898 -36.41 22.73 7.36
C TYR A 898 -37.50 22.21 8.31
N PRO A 899 -37.42 22.55 9.62
CA PRO A 899 -38.46 22.24 10.59
C PRO A 899 -39.71 23.13 10.44
N ALA A 900 -40.88 22.51 10.39
CA ALA A 900 -42.19 23.16 10.42
C ALA A 900 -43.00 22.67 11.64
N LYS A 901 -43.47 23.60 12.49
CA LYS A 901 -44.18 23.28 13.73
C LYS A 901 -45.69 23.28 13.52
N PHE A 902 -46.36 22.14 13.81
CA PHE A 902 -47.81 22.11 13.92
C PHE A 902 -48.24 22.74 15.24
N LEU A 903 -48.97 23.84 15.15
CA LEU A 903 -49.47 24.57 16.30
C LEU A 903 -50.90 24.16 16.68
N ARG A 904 -51.20 24.18 17.98
CA ARG A 904 -52.56 24.11 18.49
C ARG A 904 -53.35 25.38 18.08
N PRO A 905 -54.61 25.29 17.61
CA PRO A 905 -55.39 26.47 17.23
C PRO A 905 -55.75 27.40 18.40
N ILE A 906 -56.00 26.83 19.59
CA ILE A 906 -56.41 27.56 20.80
C ILE A 906 -55.74 27.03 22.06
N ASP A 907 -55.50 27.93 23.01
CA ASP A 907 -55.03 27.63 24.36
C ASP A 907 -56.05 28.10 25.41
N ALA A 908 -56.06 27.43 26.56
CA ALA A 908 -56.80 27.82 27.76
C ALA A 908 -55.81 27.83 28.93
N ASN A 909 -55.53 29.01 29.48
CA ASN A 909 -54.54 29.23 30.53
C ASN A 909 -55.26 29.65 31.82
N PRO A 910 -54.92 29.12 33.01
CA PRO A 910 -55.61 29.46 34.24
C PRO A 910 -55.36 30.90 34.71
N VAL A 911 -56.29 31.42 35.50
CA VAL A 911 -56.11 32.64 36.33
C VAL A 911 -55.58 32.25 37.71
N GLU A 912 -54.92 33.17 38.43
CA GLU A 912 -54.31 32.86 39.74
C GLU A 912 -55.25 33.07 40.95
N ASP A 913 -56.40 33.74 40.75
CA ASP A 913 -57.25 34.29 41.83
C ASP A 913 -58.61 33.56 42.03
N GLY A 914 -58.67 32.25 41.78
CA GLY A 914 -59.90 31.46 42.01
C GLY A 914 -60.20 31.26 43.50
N GLU A 915 -61.25 31.88 44.06
CA GLU A 915 -61.58 31.79 45.49
C GLU A 915 -62.96 31.17 45.79
N PHE A 916 -63.01 30.17 46.67
CA PHE A 916 -64.24 29.64 47.27
C PHE A 916 -64.33 30.02 48.76
N THR A 917 -65.54 30.28 49.25
CA THR A 917 -65.80 30.60 50.66
C THR A 917 -66.47 29.44 51.39
N ASP A 918 -65.90 28.95 52.49
CA ASP A 918 -66.51 27.86 53.26
C ASP A 918 -67.71 28.33 54.12
N ALA A 919 -68.69 27.42 54.25
CA ALA A 919 -70.02 27.64 54.83
C ALA A 919 -70.89 28.72 54.14
N GLU A 920 -70.59 29.09 52.89
CA GLU A 920 -71.47 29.94 52.10
C GLU A 920 -72.85 29.27 51.85
N ALA A 921 -73.93 30.05 51.99
CA ALA A 921 -75.30 29.53 51.93
C ALA A 921 -75.64 28.97 50.53
N ASN A 922 -75.95 27.67 50.48
CA ASN A 922 -76.17 26.88 49.25
C ASN A 922 -74.89 26.59 48.43
N GLY A 923 -73.71 26.67 49.06
CA GLY A 923 -72.42 26.35 48.48
C GLY A 923 -71.83 27.46 47.63
N SER A 924 -70.52 27.69 47.78
CA SER A 924 -69.78 28.73 47.06
C SER A 924 -69.55 28.34 45.60
N LYS A 925 -69.57 29.31 44.67
CA LYS A 925 -69.64 29.03 43.22
C LYS A 925 -68.75 29.96 42.40
N LEU A 926 -68.04 29.39 41.44
CA LEU A 926 -67.23 30.11 40.45
C LEU A 926 -67.66 29.72 39.03
N ASN A 927 -67.76 30.69 38.11
CA ASN A 927 -68.06 30.41 36.71
C ASN A 927 -66.81 29.84 36.03
N ILE A 928 -66.94 28.76 35.24
CA ILE A 928 -65.75 28.10 34.68
C ILE A 928 -65.06 28.99 33.65
N ALA A 929 -65.81 29.82 32.91
CA ALA A 929 -65.25 30.77 31.95
C ALA A 929 -64.44 31.92 32.59
N ASP A 930 -64.63 32.19 33.88
CA ASP A 930 -63.89 33.22 34.63
C ASP A 930 -62.57 32.68 35.23
N LEU A 931 -62.35 31.36 35.16
CA LEU A 931 -61.16 30.70 35.70
C LEU A 931 -60.04 30.49 34.66
N PHE A 932 -60.29 30.82 33.39
CA PHE A 932 -59.35 30.59 32.30
C PHE A 932 -59.34 31.73 31.27
N HIS A 933 -58.15 32.24 30.96
CA HIS A 933 -57.88 33.10 29.82
C HIS A 933 -57.67 32.26 28.56
N PHE A 934 -58.54 32.46 27.57
CA PHE A 934 -58.46 31.80 26.27
C PHE A 934 -57.73 32.68 25.26
N SER A 935 -56.84 32.10 24.47
CA SER A 935 -56.16 32.77 23.37
C SER A 935 -56.07 31.86 22.15
N ASP A 936 -56.18 32.43 20.95
CA ASP A 936 -55.80 31.69 19.73
C ASP A 936 -54.30 31.74 19.46
N TRP A 937 -53.89 31.00 18.43
CA TRP A 937 -52.53 30.87 17.94
C TRP A 937 -51.84 32.14 17.45
N ARG A 938 -52.57 33.25 17.34
CA ARG A 938 -52.07 34.60 16.95
C ARG A 938 -51.83 35.46 18.18
N ASP A 939 -51.71 34.84 19.36
CA ASP A 939 -51.70 35.45 20.69
C ASP A 939 -52.93 36.35 20.96
N LYS A 940 -54.06 36.14 20.26
CA LYS A 940 -55.28 36.93 20.48
C LYS A 940 -56.14 36.33 21.58
N LYS A 941 -56.15 37.01 22.74
CA LYS A 941 -57.08 36.75 23.84
C LYS A 941 -58.53 36.87 23.34
N PHE A 942 -59.40 35.97 23.79
CA PHE A 942 -60.83 35.99 23.45
C PHE A 942 -61.57 37.08 24.21
N VAL A 943 -61.10 37.40 25.42
CA VAL A 943 -61.42 38.61 26.19
C VAL A 943 -60.12 39.12 26.78
N ASP A 944 -59.84 40.41 26.65
CA ASP A 944 -58.67 41.04 27.28
C ASP A 944 -59.08 41.73 28.58
N PHE A 945 -58.96 41.00 29.70
CA PHE A 945 -59.23 41.51 31.04
C PHE A 945 -58.18 42.49 31.57
N ASP A 946 -57.00 42.56 30.92
CA ASP A 946 -55.92 43.48 31.29
C ASP A 946 -56.07 44.85 30.59
N ALA A 947 -57.03 44.98 29.66
CA ALA A 947 -57.37 46.24 29.01
C ALA A 947 -58.32 47.10 29.87
N ASP A 948 -58.15 48.42 29.81
CA ASP A 948 -59.07 49.40 30.41
C ASP A 948 -59.69 50.29 29.31
N PRO A 949 -60.99 50.16 29.00
CA PRO A 949 -61.92 49.14 29.50
C PRO A 949 -61.65 47.75 28.90
N VAL A 950 -62.10 46.70 29.61
CA VAL A 950 -61.97 45.29 29.21
C VAL A 950 -62.47 45.06 27.78
N ASP A 951 -61.64 44.46 26.92
CA ASP A 951 -61.99 44.21 25.53
C ASP A 951 -62.68 42.85 25.33
N TYR A 952 -63.89 42.90 24.77
CA TYR A 952 -64.69 41.72 24.41
C TYR A 952 -64.76 41.49 22.88
N SER A 953 -63.99 42.24 22.08
CA SER A 953 -64.03 42.22 20.60
C SER A 953 -63.78 40.84 19.98
N ASN A 954 -63.13 39.93 20.71
CA ASN A 954 -62.80 38.58 20.29
C ASN A 954 -63.68 37.49 20.94
N ALA A 955 -64.75 37.84 21.68
CA ALA A 955 -65.61 36.86 22.36
C ALA A 955 -66.34 35.92 21.39
N TRP A 956 -66.45 36.30 20.11
CA TRP A 956 -66.95 35.46 19.02
C TRP A 956 -66.03 34.27 18.66
N LEU A 957 -64.75 34.30 19.04
CA LEU A 957 -63.79 33.25 18.71
C LEU A 957 -64.13 31.89 19.37
N PHE A 958 -64.81 31.90 20.52
CA PHE A 958 -65.40 30.68 21.11
C PHE A 958 -66.32 29.92 20.12
N ALA A 959 -66.97 30.64 19.20
CA ALA A 959 -67.80 30.07 18.14
C ALA A 959 -66.97 29.63 16.92
N TYR A 960 -66.02 30.46 16.46
CA TYR A 960 -65.18 30.15 15.29
C TYR A 960 -64.32 28.89 15.48
N TYR A 961 -63.75 28.70 16.68
CA TYR A 961 -63.00 27.50 17.06
C TYR A 961 -63.90 26.35 17.57
N ASN A 962 -65.23 26.55 17.56
CA ASN A 962 -66.25 25.56 17.92
C ASN A 962 -66.02 24.92 19.29
N VAL A 963 -65.81 25.73 20.33
CA VAL A 963 -65.77 25.25 21.72
C VAL A 963 -67.16 24.69 22.05
N LYS A 964 -67.22 23.37 22.27
CA LYS A 964 -68.46 22.57 22.27
C LYS A 964 -68.68 21.74 23.53
N GLN A 965 -67.68 21.62 24.40
CA GLN A 965 -67.85 21.03 25.73
C GLN A 965 -66.85 21.61 26.74
N VAL A 966 -67.27 21.74 27.99
CA VAL A 966 -66.41 22.01 29.14
C VAL A 966 -66.68 20.99 30.25
N LYS A 967 -65.65 20.34 30.75
CA LYS A 967 -65.76 19.25 31.72
C LYS A 967 -64.74 19.38 32.84
N VAL A 968 -65.22 19.44 34.08
CA VAL A 968 -64.38 19.48 35.28
C VAL A 968 -64.10 18.06 35.76
N LEU A 969 -62.83 17.73 35.96
CA LEU A 969 -62.39 16.40 36.39
C LEU A 969 -62.32 16.32 37.93
N ILE A 970 -63.51 16.37 38.55
CA ILE A 970 -63.71 16.35 40.01
C ILE A 970 -62.98 15.17 40.69
N ASP A 971 -62.92 14.02 40.03
CA ASP A 971 -62.21 12.81 40.48
C ASP A 971 -60.68 12.98 40.60
N LYS A 972 -60.13 13.98 39.89
CA LYS A 972 -58.68 14.27 39.81
C LYS A 972 -58.27 15.56 40.52
N ILE A 973 -59.17 16.19 41.28
CA ILE A 973 -58.81 17.36 42.10
C ILE A 973 -57.73 16.96 43.10
N THR A 974 -56.62 17.70 43.14
CA THR A 974 -55.55 17.55 44.14
C THR A 974 -55.54 18.73 45.11
N THR A 975 -54.89 18.61 46.27
CA THR A 975 -54.97 19.60 47.37
C THR A 975 -53.71 19.63 48.24
N ASP A 976 -53.44 20.77 48.87
CA ASP A 976 -52.42 20.92 49.91
C ASP A 976 -52.95 20.65 51.34
N MET A 977 -54.25 20.35 51.50
CA MET A 977 -54.90 20.12 52.79
C MET A 977 -54.10 19.14 53.67
N ASN A 978 -53.89 19.52 54.93
CA ASN A 978 -53.00 18.87 55.91
C ASN A 978 -51.49 18.93 55.58
N GLY A 979 -51.05 19.91 54.77
CA GLY A 979 -49.64 20.08 54.40
C GLY A 979 -49.17 19.07 53.35
N HIS A 980 -50.09 18.60 52.50
CA HIS A 980 -49.78 17.71 51.38
C HIS A 980 -49.28 18.46 50.15
N ASP A 981 -48.74 17.73 49.17
CA ASP A 981 -48.31 18.32 47.90
C ASP A 981 -49.49 18.38 46.90
N ILE A 982 -49.92 19.61 46.60
CA ILE A 982 -50.98 19.92 45.62
C ILE A 982 -50.69 19.36 44.22
N ASN A 983 -49.44 19.05 43.87
CA ASN A 983 -49.10 18.49 42.56
C ASN A 983 -49.47 17.01 42.41
N ASN A 984 -49.72 16.27 43.50
CA ASN A 984 -49.98 14.83 43.44
C ASN A 984 -51.05 14.29 44.41
N LYS A 985 -51.38 14.99 45.51
CA LYS A 985 -52.31 14.43 46.50
C LYS A 985 -53.77 14.68 46.14
N LEU A 986 -54.45 13.63 45.67
CA LEU A 986 -55.89 13.65 45.38
C LEU A 986 -56.72 14.00 46.62
N LEU A 987 -57.62 14.99 46.49
CA LEU A 987 -58.54 15.46 47.52
C LEU A 987 -59.42 14.32 48.07
N SER A 988 -59.87 13.43 47.18
CA SER A 988 -60.68 12.24 47.52
C SER A 988 -59.95 11.25 48.46
N GLN A 989 -58.62 11.33 48.58
CA GLN A 989 -57.82 10.57 49.54
C GLN A 989 -57.52 11.34 50.85
N VAL A 990 -57.96 12.59 50.96
CA VAL A 990 -57.77 13.44 52.16
C VAL A 990 -59.11 13.68 52.85
N SER A 991 -60.17 13.92 52.09
CA SER A 991 -61.51 14.18 52.61
C SER A 991 -62.60 13.60 51.70
N THR A 992 -63.59 12.95 52.32
CA THR A 992 -64.88 12.57 51.69
C THR A 992 -66.01 13.55 52.06
N LYS A 993 -65.65 14.64 52.76
CA LYS A 993 -66.57 15.60 53.38
C LYS A 993 -66.59 16.94 52.68
N VAL A 994 -65.42 17.40 52.22
CA VAL A 994 -65.31 18.46 51.21
C VAL A 994 -65.69 17.86 49.85
N LYS A 995 -66.51 18.58 49.10
CA LYS A 995 -67.05 18.16 47.81
C LYS A 995 -66.98 19.30 46.81
N PHE A 996 -66.79 18.94 45.55
CA PHE A 996 -66.98 19.82 44.41
C PHE A 996 -67.97 19.16 43.45
N SER A 997 -68.73 19.97 42.71
CA SER A 997 -69.51 19.50 41.56
C SER A 997 -69.53 20.51 40.43
N GLN A 998 -69.80 20.05 39.21
CA GLN A 998 -70.02 20.91 38.05
C GLN A 998 -71.52 21.15 37.85
N LEU A 999 -71.93 22.41 37.83
CA LEU A 999 -73.30 22.82 37.53
C LEU A 999 -73.43 23.29 36.08
N ASN A 1000 -74.53 22.93 35.44
CA ASN A 1000 -74.92 23.44 34.13
C ASN A 1000 -75.62 24.82 34.24
N PRO A 1001 -75.99 25.47 33.11
CA PRO A 1001 -76.62 26.79 33.13
C PRO A 1001 -77.99 26.86 33.84
N SER A 1002 -78.67 25.72 34.00
CA SER A 1002 -79.92 25.60 34.79
C SER A 1002 -79.68 25.25 36.27
N GLY A 1003 -78.42 25.25 36.74
CA GLY A 1003 -78.06 24.91 38.12
C GLY A 1003 -78.12 23.42 38.46
N ALA A 1004 -78.26 22.54 37.47
CA ALA A 1004 -78.29 21.10 37.65
C ALA A 1004 -76.88 20.50 37.65
N ASP A 1005 -76.64 19.52 38.51
CA ASP A 1005 -75.36 18.82 38.61
C ASP A 1005 -75.11 17.93 37.37
N VAL A 1006 -73.97 18.12 36.73
CA VAL A 1006 -73.49 17.39 35.54
C VAL A 1006 -72.07 16.85 35.74
N THR A 1007 -71.70 16.58 36.99
CA THR A 1007 -70.40 16.03 37.37
C THR A 1007 -70.10 14.73 36.60
N GLY A 1008 -68.91 14.66 36.00
CA GLY A 1008 -68.44 13.51 35.20
C GLY A 1008 -68.87 13.53 33.73
N THR A 1009 -70.02 14.13 33.38
CA THR A 1009 -70.44 14.33 31.97
C THR A 1009 -69.97 15.67 31.40
N GLY A 1010 -69.90 16.71 32.24
CA GLY A 1010 -69.62 18.09 31.80
C GLY A 1010 -70.82 18.77 31.14
N VAL A 1011 -70.60 20.00 30.69
CA VAL A 1011 -71.59 20.82 29.97
C VAL A 1011 -71.24 20.82 28.48
N THR A 1012 -72.16 20.35 27.65
CA THR A 1012 -72.13 20.55 26.20
C THR A 1012 -72.65 21.95 25.88
N VAL A 1013 -71.94 22.68 25.03
CA VAL A 1013 -72.24 24.06 24.64
C VAL A 1013 -72.28 24.19 23.12
N SER A 1014 -72.90 25.25 22.61
CA SER A 1014 -72.83 25.61 21.20
C SER A 1014 -72.92 27.12 21.06
N PHE A 1015 -71.93 27.71 20.37
CA PHE A 1015 -71.80 29.16 20.22
C PHE A 1015 -72.01 29.63 18.78
N ALA A 1016 -72.43 28.76 17.86
CA ALA A 1016 -72.49 29.03 16.42
C ALA A 1016 -73.28 30.31 16.02
N ALA A 1017 -74.28 30.70 16.81
CA ALA A 1017 -75.03 31.95 16.61
C ALA A 1017 -74.18 33.22 16.78
N TYR A 1018 -73.00 33.12 17.40
CA TYR A 1018 -72.06 34.20 17.67
C TYR A 1018 -70.85 34.19 16.72
N ASN A 1019 -70.86 33.42 15.63
CA ASN A 1019 -69.69 33.21 14.75
C ASN A 1019 -69.41 34.38 13.78
N LYS A 1020 -69.38 35.61 14.29
CA LYS A 1020 -69.16 36.86 13.54
C LYS A 1020 -68.46 37.87 14.43
N GLN A 1021 -67.56 38.69 13.88
CA GLN A 1021 -66.83 39.71 14.65
C GLN A 1021 -67.77 40.72 15.33
N SER A 1022 -68.94 40.99 14.73
CA SER A 1022 -69.99 41.84 15.32
C SER A 1022 -70.62 41.27 16.60
N ALA A 1023 -70.42 39.98 16.90
CA ALA A 1023 -70.78 39.36 18.17
C ALA A 1023 -69.67 39.47 19.24
N GLY A 1024 -68.54 40.13 18.97
CA GLY A 1024 -67.51 40.46 19.96
C GLY A 1024 -67.99 41.51 20.97
N THR A 1025 -68.84 41.11 21.93
CA THR A 1025 -69.47 42.01 22.90
C THR A 1025 -69.49 41.41 24.32
N LYS A 1026 -69.58 42.26 25.34
CA LYS A 1026 -69.76 41.82 26.73
C LYS A 1026 -71.00 40.93 26.90
N ALA A 1027 -72.12 41.26 26.25
CA ALA A 1027 -73.35 40.47 26.34
C ALA A 1027 -73.17 39.05 25.77
N THR A 1028 -72.37 38.90 24.71
CA THR A 1028 -71.97 37.60 24.17
C THR A 1028 -71.09 36.84 25.15
N TYR A 1029 -70.10 37.49 25.76
CA TYR A 1029 -69.25 36.84 26.75
C TYR A 1029 -70.02 36.44 28.02
N ASP A 1030 -70.92 37.28 28.51
CA ASP A 1030 -71.81 36.96 29.65
C ASP A 1030 -72.69 35.73 29.33
N ALA A 1031 -73.16 35.59 28.09
CA ALA A 1031 -73.90 34.40 27.63
C ALA A 1031 -73.01 33.15 27.51
N ILE A 1032 -71.77 33.29 27.01
CA ILE A 1032 -70.78 32.19 26.95
C ILE A 1032 -70.41 31.72 28.37
N LYS A 1033 -70.16 32.66 29.27
CA LYS A 1033 -69.90 32.42 30.70
C LYS A 1033 -71.03 31.65 31.36
N ALA A 1034 -72.28 32.10 31.18
CA ALA A 1034 -73.45 31.40 31.69
C ALA A 1034 -73.59 29.99 31.09
N ALA A 1035 -73.34 29.84 29.78
CA ALA A 1035 -73.43 28.57 29.06
C ALA A 1035 -72.36 27.54 29.48
N MET A 1036 -71.14 27.97 29.84
CA MET A 1036 -70.10 27.06 30.34
C MET A 1036 -70.40 26.50 31.74
N GLY A 1037 -71.28 27.16 32.51
CA GLY A 1037 -71.67 26.72 33.84
C GLY A 1037 -70.63 27.02 34.92
N GLN A 1038 -70.79 26.36 36.07
CA GLN A 1038 -70.11 26.71 37.31
C GLN A 1038 -69.46 25.50 37.99
N ILE A 1039 -68.42 25.73 38.78
CA ILE A 1039 -67.97 24.81 39.83
C ILE A 1039 -68.62 25.25 41.13
N LYS A 1040 -69.18 24.29 41.87
CA LYS A 1040 -69.74 24.47 43.22
C LYS A 1040 -68.83 23.80 44.25
N TYR A 1041 -68.55 24.50 45.35
CA TYR A 1041 -67.90 23.98 46.55
C TYR A 1041 -68.93 23.73 47.65
N GLU A 1042 -68.87 22.57 48.31
CA GLU A 1042 -69.66 22.25 49.50
C GLU A 1042 -68.86 21.48 50.55
N ASN A 1043 -69.19 21.72 51.82
CA ASN A 1043 -68.58 21.11 52.99
C ASN A 1043 -69.70 20.50 53.88
N ASN A 1044 -69.37 19.54 54.74
CA ASN A 1044 -70.36 18.74 55.47
C ASN A 1044 -71.01 19.43 56.69
N GLY A 1045 -70.82 20.75 56.85
CA GLY A 1045 -71.23 21.51 58.04
C GLY A 1045 -70.23 21.47 59.20
N ASN A 1046 -68.97 21.08 58.94
CA ASN A 1046 -67.86 21.15 59.89
C ASN A 1046 -66.87 22.24 59.48
N ASN A 1047 -66.23 22.91 60.44
CA ASN A 1047 -65.27 23.98 60.15
C ASN A 1047 -64.00 23.47 59.45
N VAL A 1048 -63.44 24.27 58.54
CA VAL A 1048 -62.12 24.08 57.92
C VAL A 1048 -61.29 25.36 57.98
N GLY A 1049 -59.96 25.20 58.04
CA GLY A 1049 -59.02 26.29 57.77
C GLY A 1049 -58.84 26.53 56.27
N THR A 1050 -58.03 27.52 55.90
CA THR A 1050 -57.69 27.80 54.49
C THR A 1050 -56.83 26.69 53.89
N PHE A 1051 -57.16 26.25 52.67
CA PHE A 1051 -56.37 25.30 51.87
C PHE A 1051 -56.53 25.58 50.38
N LYS A 1052 -55.63 25.05 49.54
CA LYS A 1052 -55.72 25.13 48.07
C LYS A 1052 -56.20 23.82 47.45
N VAL A 1053 -56.86 23.94 46.31
CA VAL A 1053 -57.24 22.85 45.43
C VAL A 1053 -56.80 23.14 44.01
N ARG A 1054 -56.23 22.14 43.34
CA ARG A 1054 -55.94 22.18 41.91
C ARG A 1054 -57.06 21.46 41.17
N ILE A 1055 -57.79 22.20 40.35
CA ILE A 1055 -59.00 21.74 39.67
C ILE A 1055 -58.70 21.54 38.18
N PRO A 1056 -58.47 20.29 37.72
CA PRO A 1056 -58.28 20.00 36.30
C PRO A 1056 -59.58 20.12 35.49
N VAL A 1057 -59.49 20.74 34.32
CA VAL A 1057 -60.61 21.01 33.40
C VAL A 1057 -60.21 20.61 31.97
N GLU A 1058 -61.16 20.00 31.25
CA GLU A 1058 -61.05 19.65 29.83
C GLU A 1058 -61.96 20.56 28.99
N PHE A 1059 -61.43 21.09 27.88
CA PHE A 1059 -62.19 21.88 26.91
C PHE A 1059 -62.17 21.20 25.54
N THR A 1060 -63.34 20.84 25.03
CA THR A 1060 -63.49 20.18 23.72
C THR A 1060 -63.84 21.20 22.65
N TYR A 1061 -63.13 21.17 21.52
CA TYR A 1061 -63.27 22.10 20.39
C TYR A 1061 -63.12 21.37 19.05
N ASP A 1062 -63.03 22.08 17.92
CA ASP A 1062 -62.88 21.46 16.58
C ASP A 1062 -61.79 20.38 16.51
N TRP A 1063 -60.57 20.65 16.99
CA TRP A 1063 -59.41 19.74 16.90
C TRP A 1063 -59.17 18.91 18.17
N GLY A 1064 -60.22 18.46 18.83
CA GLY A 1064 -60.15 17.52 19.95
C GLY A 1064 -60.35 18.16 21.32
N VAL A 1065 -59.55 17.74 22.30
CA VAL A 1065 -59.70 18.11 23.72
C VAL A 1065 -58.41 18.74 24.24
N ILE A 1066 -58.48 19.98 24.72
CA ILE A 1066 -57.45 20.58 25.56
C ILE A 1066 -57.49 19.84 26.90
N GLN A 1067 -56.49 18.99 27.14
CA GLN A 1067 -56.31 18.24 28.38
C GLN A 1067 -55.16 18.81 29.21
N LYS A 1068 -55.09 18.41 30.49
CA LYS A 1068 -54.04 18.80 31.44
C LYS A 1068 -53.93 20.32 31.65
N VAL A 1069 -55.05 21.02 31.50
CA VAL A 1069 -55.24 22.38 32.02
C VAL A 1069 -55.89 22.26 33.40
N TRP A 1070 -55.45 23.09 34.34
CA TRP A 1070 -55.97 23.14 35.71
C TRP A 1070 -55.86 24.55 36.25
N VAL A 1071 -56.73 24.90 37.21
CA VAL A 1071 -56.68 26.14 37.97
C VAL A 1071 -56.45 25.83 39.45
N ASP A 1072 -55.61 26.61 40.12
CA ASP A 1072 -55.29 26.44 41.54
C ASP A 1072 -56.14 27.42 42.37
N CYS A 1073 -57.28 26.95 42.89
CA CYS A 1073 -58.20 27.77 43.68
C CYS A 1073 -57.87 27.71 45.18
N VAL A 1074 -58.08 28.83 45.88
CA VAL A 1074 -58.06 28.90 47.35
C VAL A 1074 -59.46 28.62 47.89
N VAL A 1075 -59.58 27.72 48.85
CA VAL A 1075 -60.76 27.59 49.72
C VAL A 1075 -60.46 28.34 51.02
N LYS A 1076 -61.21 29.41 51.29
CA LYS A 1076 -61.09 30.20 52.51
C LYS A 1076 -61.63 29.45 53.73
N ASN A 1077 -61.10 29.82 54.89
CA ASN A 1077 -61.61 29.47 56.21
C ASN A 1077 -63.12 29.69 56.33
N THR A 1078 -63.78 28.84 57.13
CA THR A 1078 -65.23 28.94 57.41
C THR A 1078 -65.63 30.35 57.86
N ILE A 1079 -66.71 30.89 57.28
CA ILE A 1079 -67.29 32.18 57.68
C ILE A 1079 -67.50 32.20 59.21
N GLY A 1080 -66.80 33.10 59.90
CA GLY A 1080 -66.85 33.28 61.36
C GLY A 1080 -65.60 32.82 62.13
N ASN A 1081 -64.69 32.06 61.52
CA ASN A 1081 -63.41 31.66 62.14
C ASN A 1081 -62.26 32.55 61.65
N ASN A 1082 -62.17 33.78 62.19
CA ASN A 1082 -61.00 34.66 62.00
C ASN A 1082 -59.88 34.35 62.99
#